data_AF-A0A660XFP5-F1
#
_entry.id   AF-A0A660XFP5-F1
#
_cell.length_a   1.000
_cell.length_b   1.000
_cell.length_c   1.000
_cell.angle_alpha   90.00
_cell.angle_beta   90.00
_cell.angle_gamma   90.00
#
_symmetry.space_group_name_H-M   'P 1'
#
loop_
_entity.id
_entity.type
_entity.pdbx_description
1 polymer ?
#
loop_
_entity_poly.entity_id
_entity_poly.type
_entity_poly.pdbx_seq_one_letter_code
_entity_poly.pdbx_strand_id
1 'polypeptide(L)'
;MTEKSINYETFNLSSGNAWIKKAAFLAGNDNYQISEGTHNFVISTYMNPNSYTSDKLYEVSYGATTADVSAALNDGRSIVTFSGHGGKTLWSDGPYFDQSNVRSLTNSDKYPFIFSFACHTGDFAYSECFGETWLREVDKASIEFWGSSNYTYWDEDDILEKRLFKAIFEDDLFEAADMTNQAKMYFYQHYGDLPTTKYYFEVYNILGSPVLELWTDTPSEFTDVDIMDDGEIVYVNVVGESGCDITASSGDNGAIYHEVAHNVSGTGFETPVRPLYVTVTKHNYLPYTAVTGGTFTSDETWFGNLHALGSVTFDGNSTLEVLPGTKVLFDAKYSLCIKAGSKIIAEGTESSPIYFTSTNGTSRKSWGTLFVNGSDNIFKWCIVEYGDWGLKLNGSPSPASNNIVENCTFRNNDQGLRMEKNEVDVISCNIYDNRHNIVTINNTQIDIQGTRIYDGDRDGIYSTSGNLVNIYGSVIENNGIGGSSSRNGIYTRSSDVIELGNTSGSSWEGYNTIRYNYSTEIYAYYGNPIVKIFYNSIHDNSGYEIYNYSGNPSINALFSWFGESPPNMSQFSGDVNIIDPLEMEPSWEGQTQTGGLSKPASFARSSMNPEEHIQYLKELILSDPLSFQADSALSVLYSILRSDYITNAFGEQESFFTFLSHLHSDYLYTPISNRAIQYMIIWKMLANENERAIQLSSLALNHLSGTERMCVMGNMVYLYAYTGQIEKANQLLDNYIK
;
A
#
# COMPACT_ATOMS: atom_id res chain seq x y z
N MET A 1 -2.72 -21.87 9.17
CA MET A 1 -3.20 -21.87 10.57
C MET A 1 -2.91 -20.54 11.23
N THR A 2 -1.64 -20.14 11.43
CA THR A 2 -1.28 -18.87 12.09
C THR A 2 -1.97 -17.63 11.52
N GLU A 3 -1.91 -17.44 10.20
CA GLU A 3 -2.58 -16.30 9.54
C GLU A 3 -4.11 -16.32 9.73
N LYS A 4 -4.72 -17.51 9.66
CA LYS A 4 -6.15 -17.71 9.93
C LYS A 4 -6.51 -17.31 11.38
N SER A 5 -5.65 -17.64 12.35
CA SER A 5 -5.80 -17.27 13.75
C SER A 5 -5.68 -15.77 13.96
N ILE A 6 -4.63 -15.13 13.42
CA ILE A 6 -4.45 -13.68 13.50
C ILE A 6 -5.67 -12.96 12.91
N ASN A 7 -6.10 -13.33 11.70
CA ASN A 7 -7.26 -12.72 11.06
C ASN A 7 -8.56 -12.94 11.86
N TYR A 8 -8.72 -14.10 12.51
CA TYR A 8 -9.87 -14.36 13.38
C TYR A 8 -9.85 -13.49 14.64
N GLU A 9 -8.72 -13.43 15.35
CA GLU A 9 -8.54 -12.70 16.61
C GLU A 9 -8.62 -11.18 16.41
N THR A 10 -8.13 -10.68 15.28
CA THR A 10 -8.23 -9.26 14.93
C THR A 10 -9.51 -8.92 14.16
N PHE A 11 -10.35 -9.91 13.92
CA PHE A 11 -11.57 -9.81 13.10
C PHE A 11 -11.32 -9.20 11.70
N ASN A 12 -10.14 -9.46 11.11
CA ASN A 12 -9.78 -9.04 9.76
C ASN A 12 -10.37 -10.04 8.73
N LEU A 13 -11.70 -10.10 8.69
CA LEU A 13 -12.47 -11.10 7.94
C LEU A 13 -13.34 -10.40 6.88
N SER A 14 -13.11 -10.69 5.60
CA SER A 14 -13.82 -10.01 4.51
C SER A 14 -15.30 -10.39 4.40
N SER A 15 -15.70 -11.47 5.07
CA SER A 15 -17.09 -11.97 5.06
C SER A 15 -18.06 -11.16 5.92
N GLY A 16 -17.57 -10.22 6.75
CA GLY A 16 -18.36 -9.53 7.76
C GLY A 16 -18.78 -10.44 8.93
N ASN A 17 -19.72 -9.98 9.75
CA ASN A 17 -20.08 -10.58 11.05
C ASN A 17 -21.38 -11.43 11.07
N ALA A 18 -22.10 -11.53 9.94
CA ALA A 18 -23.43 -12.14 9.89
C ALA A 18 -23.47 -13.64 10.26
N TRP A 19 -22.31 -14.31 10.32
CA TRP A 19 -22.15 -15.71 10.66
C TRP A 19 -21.98 -15.96 12.17
N ILE A 20 -21.64 -14.94 12.97
CA ILE A 20 -21.30 -15.10 14.40
C ILE A 20 -22.47 -15.64 15.22
N LYS A 21 -23.69 -15.17 14.96
CA LYS A 21 -24.91 -15.65 15.65
C LYS A 21 -25.58 -16.82 14.94
N LYS A 22 -24.83 -17.60 14.15
CA LYS A 22 -25.33 -18.82 13.51
C LYS A 22 -24.58 -20.05 14.02
N ALA A 23 -25.31 -21.08 14.40
CA ALA A 23 -24.77 -22.36 14.84
C ALA A 23 -25.38 -23.53 14.07
N ALA A 24 -24.70 -24.66 14.01
CA ALA A 24 -25.23 -25.91 13.46
C ALA A 24 -25.05 -27.05 14.45
N PHE A 25 -26.12 -27.84 14.64
CA PHE A 25 -26.15 -29.03 15.48
C PHE A 25 -26.49 -30.25 14.63
N LEU A 26 -25.59 -31.22 14.61
CA LEU A 26 -25.56 -32.37 13.70
C LEU A 26 -25.72 -33.66 14.50
N ALA A 27 -26.81 -34.41 14.25
CA ALA A 27 -27.15 -35.59 15.04
C ALA A 27 -27.23 -36.86 14.17
N GLY A 28 -26.48 -37.89 14.60
CA GLY A 28 -26.46 -39.24 14.04
C GLY A 28 -27.81 -39.96 14.03
N ASN A 29 -27.85 -41.12 13.38
CA ASN A 29 -29.06 -41.94 13.30
C ASN A 29 -29.13 -43.03 14.39
N ASP A 30 -28.02 -43.35 15.01
CA ASP A 30 -27.95 -44.25 16.16
C ASP A 30 -28.09 -43.48 17.48
N ASN A 31 -28.79 -44.07 18.45
CA ASN A 31 -29.18 -43.43 19.71
C ASN A 31 -29.66 -41.97 19.56
N TYR A 32 -30.32 -41.65 18.44
CA TYR A 32 -30.66 -40.28 18.04
C TYR A 32 -31.51 -39.51 19.07
N GLN A 33 -32.25 -40.22 19.94
CA GLN A 33 -33.01 -39.61 21.03
C GLN A 33 -32.10 -38.92 22.06
N ILE A 34 -30.88 -39.44 22.26
CA ILE A 34 -29.86 -38.83 23.09
C ILE A 34 -29.29 -37.62 22.34
N SER A 35 -28.63 -37.81 21.19
CA SER A 35 -27.96 -36.73 20.46
C SER A 35 -28.89 -35.56 20.08
N GLU A 36 -30.05 -35.83 19.47
CA GLU A 36 -31.03 -34.78 19.17
C GLU A 36 -31.57 -34.15 20.47
N GLY A 37 -31.73 -34.94 21.53
CA GLY A 37 -32.17 -34.49 22.86
C GLY A 37 -31.18 -33.52 23.50
N THR A 38 -29.89 -33.87 23.49
CA THR A 38 -28.77 -33.04 23.97
C THR A 38 -28.71 -31.72 23.21
N HIS A 39 -28.70 -31.78 21.88
CA HIS A 39 -28.68 -30.59 21.03
C HIS A 39 -29.91 -29.70 21.27
N ASN A 40 -31.10 -30.29 21.38
CA ASN A 40 -32.32 -29.53 21.68
C ASN A 40 -32.26 -28.84 23.06
N PHE A 41 -31.68 -29.51 24.07
CA PHE A 41 -31.43 -28.91 25.37
C PHE A 41 -30.48 -27.72 25.25
N VAL A 42 -29.33 -27.89 24.59
CA VAL A 42 -28.34 -26.82 24.40
C VAL A 42 -28.95 -25.65 23.63
N ILE A 43 -29.65 -25.93 22.53
CA ILE A 43 -30.29 -24.90 21.71
C ILE A 43 -31.30 -24.09 22.52
N SER A 44 -32.17 -24.77 23.27
CA SER A 44 -33.21 -24.09 24.05
C SER A 44 -32.68 -23.35 25.29
N THR A 45 -31.62 -23.87 25.91
CA THR A 45 -31.08 -23.34 27.17
C THR A 45 -30.05 -22.25 26.95
N TYR A 46 -29.22 -22.36 25.90
CA TYR A 46 -28.07 -21.48 25.70
C TYR A 46 -28.11 -20.73 24.38
N MET A 47 -28.43 -21.41 23.27
CA MET A 47 -28.36 -20.76 21.95
C MET A 47 -29.48 -19.74 21.74
N ASN A 48 -30.74 -20.16 21.93
CA ASN A 48 -31.91 -19.30 21.74
C ASN A 48 -31.88 -18.06 22.66
N PRO A 49 -31.57 -18.18 23.98
CA PRO A 49 -31.47 -17.02 24.86
C PRO A 49 -30.36 -16.05 24.46
N ASN A 50 -29.26 -16.54 23.88
CA ASN A 50 -28.16 -15.72 23.37
C ASN A 50 -28.33 -15.29 21.90
N SER A 51 -29.56 -15.41 21.38
CA SER A 51 -29.96 -14.96 20.04
C SER A 51 -29.28 -15.65 18.87
N TYR A 52 -28.85 -16.90 19.05
CA TYR A 52 -28.32 -17.71 17.95
C TYR A 52 -29.43 -18.29 17.08
N THR A 53 -29.24 -18.23 15.77
CA THR A 53 -29.98 -19.07 14.81
C THR A 53 -29.28 -20.42 14.72
N SER A 54 -29.97 -21.49 15.11
CA SER A 54 -29.39 -22.84 15.15
C SER A 54 -30.01 -23.74 14.08
N ASP A 55 -29.19 -24.24 13.16
CA ASP A 55 -29.58 -25.29 12.23
C ASP A 55 -29.62 -26.64 12.96
N LYS A 56 -30.73 -27.37 12.80
CA LYS A 56 -30.89 -28.73 13.32
C LYS A 56 -30.74 -29.73 12.19
N LEU A 57 -29.51 -30.15 11.94
CA LEU A 57 -29.15 -31.06 10.86
C LEU A 57 -29.24 -32.50 11.35
N TYR A 58 -30.45 -32.97 11.65
CA TYR A 58 -30.68 -34.29 12.23
C TYR A 58 -31.12 -35.29 11.15
N GLU A 59 -30.44 -36.43 11.05
CA GLU A 59 -30.77 -37.45 10.04
C GLU A 59 -32.19 -38.02 10.24
N VAL A 60 -32.60 -38.29 11.49
CA VAL A 60 -33.86 -38.99 11.77
C VAL A 60 -35.04 -38.02 11.77
N SER A 61 -34.99 -36.96 12.57
CA SER A 61 -36.11 -36.03 12.69
C SER A 61 -36.32 -35.13 11.47
N TYR A 62 -35.26 -34.78 10.74
CA TYR A 62 -35.30 -33.80 9.65
C TYR A 62 -34.80 -34.31 8.30
N GLY A 63 -34.26 -35.53 8.22
CA GLY A 63 -33.77 -36.09 6.96
C GLY A 63 -32.56 -35.33 6.40
N ALA A 64 -31.75 -34.72 7.28
CA ALA A 64 -30.59 -33.95 6.87
C ALA A 64 -29.58 -34.81 6.09
N THR A 65 -28.88 -34.18 5.16
CA THR A 65 -27.92 -34.82 4.26
C THR A 65 -26.55 -34.15 4.33
N THR A 66 -25.52 -34.81 3.79
CA THR A 66 -24.17 -34.22 3.60
C THR A 66 -24.22 -32.88 2.84
N ALA A 67 -25.18 -32.72 1.93
CA ALA A 67 -25.36 -31.48 1.18
C ALA A 67 -25.85 -30.34 2.09
N ASP A 68 -26.74 -30.62 3.03
CA ASP A 68 -27.24 -29.64 4.01
C ASP A 68 -26.12 -29.19 4.95
N VAL A 69 -25.26 -30.13 5.39
CA VAL A 69 -24.06 -29.81 6.18
C VAL A 69 -23.12 -28.89 5.42
N SER A 70 -22.80 -29.23 4.17
CA SER A 70 -21.95 -28.41 3.31
C SER A 70 -22.54 -27.02 3.10
N ALA A 71 -23.86 -26.93 2.88
CA ALA A 71 -24.55 -25.66 2.69
C ALA A 71 -24.50 -24.77 3.94
N ALA A 72 -24.76 -25.34 5.13
CA ALA A 72 -24.70 -24.60 6.39
C ALA A 72 -23.28 -24.08 6.68
N LEU A 73 -22.25 -24.92 6.50
CA LEU A 73 -20.85 -24.53 6.69
C LEU A 73 -20.43 -23.43 5.71
N ASN A 74 -20.77 -23.56 4.42
CA ASN A 74 -20.43 -22.56 3.40
C ASN A 74 -21.18 -21.23 3.60
N ASP A 75 -22.41 -21.26 4.11
CA ASP A 75 -23.13 -20.05 4.53
C ASP A 75 -22.47 -19.37 5.75
N GLY A 76 -21.82 -20.16 6.62
CA GLY A 76 -20.94 -19.73 7.70
C GLY A 76 -21.56 -19.86 9.08
N ARG A 77 -20.88 -20.55 10.00
CA ARG A 77 -21.32 -20.78 11.40
C ARG A 77 -20.17 -20.48 12.34
N SER A 78 -20.46 -19.97 13.53
CA SER A 78 -19.44 -19.79 14.58
C SER A 78 -19.26 -21.03 15.44
N ILE A 79 -20.33 -21.81 15.61
CA ILE A 79 -20.32 -23.04 16.39
C ILE A 79 -20.93 -24.16 15.55
N VAL A 80 -20.20 -25.27 15.44
CA VAL A 80 -20.70 -26.51 14.82
C VAL A 80 -20.51 -27.63 15.84
N THR A 81 -21.60 -28.24 16.25
CA THR A 81 -21.61 -29.33 17.24
C THR A 81 -22.12 -30.60 16.58
N PHE A 82 -21.36 -31.67 16.70
CA PHE A 82 -21.69 -32.99 16.17
C PHE A 82 -21.80 -34.00 17.30
N SER A 83 -22.86 -34.82 17.31
CA SER A 83 -23.00 -36.00 18.18
C SER A 83 -23.45 -37.22 17.36
N GLY A 84 -22.59 -38.24 17.30
CA GLY A 84 -22.80 -39.41 16.45
C GLY A 84 -21.59 -40.34 16.36
N HIS A 85 -21.59 -41.22 15.36
CA HIS A 85 -20.49 -42.14 15.09
C HIS A 85 -19.33 -41.42 14.41
N GLY A 86 -18.13 -41.58 14.97
CA GLY A 86 -16.90 -40.98 14.46
C GLY A 86 -15.88 -42.01 14.02
N GLY A 87 -15.02 -41.61 13.09
CA GLY A 87 -13.81 -42.33 12.74
C GLY A 87 -12.63 -41.37 12.63
N LYS A 88 -11.44 -41.94 12.42
CA LYS A 88 -10.19 -41.18 12.29
C LYS A 88 -10.21 -40.13 11.17
N THR A 89 -11.09 -40.26 10.19
CA THR A 89 -11.14 -39.39 9.00
C THR A 89 -12.55 -38.92 8.64
N LEU A 90 -13.55 -39.08 9.52
CA LEU A 90 -14.94 -38.76 9.19
C LEU A 90 -15.90 -38.74 10.40
N TRP A 91 -17.03 -38.07 10.21
CA TRP A 91 -18.31 -38.37 10.84
C TRP A 91 -19.08 -39.40 9.99
N SER A 92 -19.47 -40.53 10.60
CA SER A 92 -19.98 -41.73 9.90
C SER A 92 -21.47 -41.66 9.63
N ASP A 93 -22.17 -40.93 10.48
CA ASP A 93 -23.56 -40.54 10.36
C ASP A 93 -23.68 -39.07 10.79
N GLY A 94 -24.90 -38.54 10.76
CA GLY A 94 -25.29 -37.34 11.46
C GLY A 94 -25.18 -35.99 10.76
N PRO A 95 -25.27 -35.80 9.43
CA PRO A 95 -25.05 -36.69 8.27
C PRO A 95 -23.58 -37.08 8.02
N TYR A 96 -23.33 -38.14 7.23
CA TYR A 96 -21.96 -38.50 6.79
C TYR A 96 -21.17 -37.29 6.28
N PHE A 97 -19.97 -37.08 6.80
CA PHE A 97 -19.07 -36.00 6.38
C PHE A 97 -17.61 -36.43 6.59
N ASP A 98 -16.82 -36.47 5.52
CA ASP A 98 -15.43 -36.92 5.57
C ASP A 98 -14.43 -35.81 5.25
N GLN A 99 -13.15 -36.15 5.31
CA GLN A 99 -12.09 -35.22 4.95
C GLN A 99 -12.27 -34.62 3.54
N SER A 100 -12.74 -35.39 2.55
CA SER A 100 -12.95 -34.86 1.19
C SER A 100 -14.02 -33.77 1.16
N ASN A 101 -15.07 -33.92 1.99
CA ASN A 101 -16.09 -32.89 2.16
C ASN A 101 -15.51 -31.62 2.80
N VAL A 102 -14.70 -31.75 3.86
CA VAL A 102 -14.01 -30.62 4.51
C VAL A 102 -13.15 -29.84 3.52
N ARG A 103 -12.33 -30.54 2.73
CA ARG A 103 -11.46 -29.90 1.72
C ARG A 103 -12.24 -29.17 0.61
N SER A 104 -13.49 -29.59 0.40
CA SER A 104 -14.40 -29.01 -0.60
C SER A 104 -15.20 -27.81 -0.09
N LEU A 105 -15.05 -27.42 1.17
CA LEU A 105 -15.71 -26.24 1.73
C LEU A 105 -15.23 -24.95 1.07
N THR A 106 -16.08 -23.93 1.09
CA THR A 106 -15.86 -22.60 0.50
C THR A 106 -16.18 -21.48 1.50
N ASN A 107 -16.11 -21.77 2.81
CA ASN A 107 -16.42 -20.85 3.90
C ASN A 107 -15.24 -19.91 4.23
N SER A 108 -14.70 -19.24 3.22
CA SER A 108 -13.65 -18.23 3.40
C SER A 108 -14.09 -17.17 4.39
N ASP A 109 -13.20 -16.86 5.34
CA ASP A 109 -13.38 -15.88 6.42
C ASP A 109 -14.53 -16.17 7.41
N LYS A 110 -15.09 -17.38 7.40
CA LYS A 110 -16.17 -17.80 8.30
C LYS A 110 -15.79 -19.10 9.02
N TYR A 111 -14.92 -18.98 10.01
CA TYR A 111 -14.23 -20.13 10.62
C TYR A 111 -14.91 -20.57 11.94
N PRO A 112 -15.74 -21.63 11.95
CA PRO A 112 -16.36 -22.15 13.17
C PRO A 112 -15.35 -22.74 14.16
N PHE A 113 -15.78 -22.81 15.42
CA PHE A 113 -15.35 -23.81 16.39
C PHE A 113 -16.12 -25.11 16.14
N ILE A 114 -15.40 -26.23 16.03
CA ILE A 114 -15.99 -27.56 15.88
C ILE A 114 -15.94 -28.30 17.21
N PHE A 115 -17.10 -28.72 17.71
CA PHE A 115 -17.22 -29.60 18.87
C PHE A 115 -17.71 -30.97 18.42
N SER A 116 -16.81 -31.96 18.40
CA SER A 116 -17.05 -33.30 17.87
C SER A 116 -17.20 -34.34 18.98
N PHE A 117 -18.44 -34.61 19.40
CA PHE A 117 -18.78 -35.68 20.33
C PHE A 117 -18.89 -37.02 19.61
N ALA A 118 -17.71 -37.59 19.31
CA ALA A 118 -17.60 -38.79 18.49
C ALA A 118 -16.24 -39.50 18.68
N CYS A 119 -16.21 -40.79 18.34
CA CYS A 119 -15.01 -41.61 18.45
C CYS A 119 -13.91 -41.18 17.45
N HIS A 120 -12.65 -41.15 17.91
CA HIS A 120 -11.42 -41.05 17.08
C HIS A 120 -11.27 -39.81 16.17
N THR A 121 -12.18 -38.84 16.17
CA THR A 121 -12.10 -37.69 15.25
C THR A 121 -10.89 -36.78 15.53
N GLY A 122 -10.37 -36.82 16.77
CA GLY A 122 -9.15 -36.15 17.21
C GLY A 122 -7.96 -37.10 17.44
N ASP A 123 -7.90 -38.27 16.78
CA ASP A 123 -6.76 -39.19 16.90
C ASP A 123 -5.53 -38.69 16.13
N PHE A 124 -4.86 -37.68 16.70
CA PHE A 124 -3.65 -37.06 16.13
C PHE A 124 -2.41 -37.99 16.12
N ALA A 125 -2.54 -39.24 16.54
CA ALA A 125 -1.52 -40.26 16.29
C ALA A 125 -1.66 -40.90 14.89
N TYR A 126 -2.80 -40.69 14.22
CA TYR A 126 -3.01 -41.03 12.81
C TYR A 126 -2.24 -40.06 11.88
N SER A 127 -2.04 -40.43 10.61
CA SER A 127 -1.20 -39.61 9.70
C SER A 127 -1.77 -38.21 9.43
N GLU A 128 -3.09 -38.13 9.33
CA GLU A 128 -3.87 -36.90 9.34
C GLU A 128 -5.27 -37.26 9.79
N CYS A 129 -5.63 -36.92 11.03
CA CYS A 129 -6.94 -37.20 11.56
C CYS A 129 -8.00 -36.21 11.03
N PHE A 130 -9.27 -36.47 11.31
CA PHE A 130 -10.37 -35.65 10.84
C PHE A 130 -10.26 -34.21 11.33
N GLY A 131 -10.02 -34.01 12.63
CA GLY A 131 -9.79 -32.69 13.21
C GLY A 131 -8.58 -31.94 12.65
N GLU A 132 -7.49 -32.63 12.31
CA GLU A 132 -6.35 -31.99 11.64
C GLU A 132 -6.71 -31.46 10.26
N THR A 133 -7.53 -32.19 9.49
CA THR A 133 -7.99 -31.71 8.17
C THR A 133 -8.75 -30.39 8.29
N TRP A 134 -9.61 -30.24 9.29
CA TRP A 134 -10.37 -29.00 9.51
C TRP A 134 -9.48 -27.77 9.73
N LEU A 135 -8.33 -27.94 10.38
CA LEU A 135 -7.42 -26.83 10.68
C LEU A 135 -6.42 -26.56 9.55
N ARG A 136 -5.99 -27.62 8.86
CA ARG A 136 -4.95 -27.56 7.82
C ARG A 136 -5.44 -26.92 6.53
N GLU A 137 -6.74 -26.94 6.24
CA GLU A 137 -7.26 -26.28 5.04
C GLU A 137 -7.02 -24.77 5.09
N VAL A 138 -6.43 -24.24 4.03
CA VAL A 138 -6.10 -22.83 3.87
C VAL A 138 -7.37 -22.03 3.58
N ASP A 139 -7.57 -20.95 4.34
CA ASP A 139 -8.66 -19.97 4.18
C ASP A 139 -10.08 -20.57 4.16
N LYS A 140 -10.31 -21.70 4.84
CA LYS A 140 -11.63 -22.34 4.97
C LYS A 140 -11.66 -23.33 6.14
N ALA A 141 -12.75 -24.11 6.21
CA ALA A 141 -12.99 -25.14 7.22
C ALA A 141 -13.12 -24.55 8.63
N SER A 142 -12.29 -24.86 9.62
CA SER A 142 -12.45 -24.37 10.99
C SER A 142 -11.27 -23.55 11.49
N ILE A 143 -11.48 -22.85 12.62
CA ILE A 143 -10.40 -22.23 13.39
C ILE A 143 -9.96 -23.09 14.58
N GLU A 144 -10.89 -23.86 15.14
CA GLU A 144 -10.68 -24.68 16.33
C GLU A 144 -11.42 -26.02 16.19
N PHE A 145 -10.87 -27.09 16.77
CA PHE A 145 -11.51 -28.40 16.77
C PHE A 145 -11.30 -29.12 18.11
N TRP A 146 -12.39 -29.39 18.82
CA TRP A 146 -12.38 -30.22 20.03
C TRP A 146 -12.98 -31.59 19.76
N GLY A 147 -12.19 -32.64 19.94
CA GLY A 147 -12.64 -34.01 19.69
C GLY A 147 -11.80 -35.08 20.39
N SER A 148 -12.27 -36.32 20.32
CA SER A 148 -11.64 -37.43 21.05
C SER A 148 -10.60 -38.16 20.21
N SER A 149 -9.46 -38.49 20.83
CA SER A 149 -8.43 -39.36 20.24
C SER A 149 -8.81 -40.84 20.26
N ASN A 150 -9.88 -41.21 20.97
CA ASN A 150 -10.29 -42.61 21.14
C ASN A 150 -11.83 -42.74 21.20
N TYR A 151 -12.34 -43.92 21.56
CA TYR A 151 -13.78 -44.16 21.73
C TYR A 151 -14.41 -43.20 22.75
N THR A 152 -15.65 -42.81 22.49
CA THR A 152 -16.52 -42.04 23.39
C THR A 152 -17.84 -42.79 23.58
N TYR A 153 -18.66 -42.36 24.52
CA TYR A 153 -19.88 -43.04 24.95
C TYR A 153 -21.06 -42.06 25.01
N TRP A 154 -22.26 -42.55 24.70
CA TRP A 154 -23.45 -41.73 24.52
C TRP A 154 -23.87 -40.95 25.77
N ASP A 155 -23.93 -41.61 26.93
CA ASP A 155 -24.39 -40.98 28.17
C ASP A 155 -23.38 -39.93 28.65
N GLU A 156 -22.10 -40.25 28.55
CA GLU A 156 -21.01 -39.35 28.91
C GLU A 156 -20.92 -38.13 27.99
N ASP A 157 -21.05 -38.33 26.67
CA ASP A 157 -21.04 -37.24 25.69
C ASP A 157 -22.27 -36.32 25.85
N ASP A 158 -23.45 -36.88 26.19
CA ASP A 158 -24.65 -36.09 26.52
C ASP A 158 -24.39 -35.12 27.69
N ILE A 159 -23.70 -35.59 28.73
CA ILE A 159 -23.36 -34.73 29.86
C ILE A 159 -22.29 -33.72 29.46
N LEU A 160 -21.21 -34.17 28.80
CA LEU A 160 -20.07 -33.30 28.46
C LEU A 160 -20.49 -32.14 27.54
N GLU A 161 -21.32 -32.39 26.53
CA GLU A 161 -21.84 -31.33 25.65
C GLU A 161 -22.62 -30.28 26.45
N LYS A 162 -23.56 -30.70 27.31
CA LYS A 162 -24.31 -29.78 28.16
C LYS A 162 -23.39 -28.97 29.08
N ARG A 163 -22.29 -29.57 29.56
CA ARG A 163 -21.32 -28.90 30.42
C ARG A 163 -20.41 -27.93 29.68
N LEU A 164 -20.08 -28.20 28.41
CA LEU A 164 -19.38 -27.26 27.55
C LEU A 164 -20.20 -25.99 27.37
N PHE A 165 -21.44 -26.11 26.93
CA PHE A 165 -22.29 -24.94 26.70
C PHE A 165 -22.64 -24.19 27.99
N LYS A 166 -22.69 -24.90 29.14
CA LYS A 166 -22.71 -24.25 30.45
C LYS A 166 -21.46 -23.40 30.68
N ALA A 167 -20.26 -23.94 30.47
CA ALA A 167 -19.02 -23.19 30.68
C ALA A 167 -18.95 -21.93 29.78
N ILE A 168 -19.38 -22.06 28.51
CA ILE A 168 -19.39 -20.94 27.57
C ILE A 168 -20.37 -19.83 28.00
N PHE A 169 -21.61 -20.19 28.38
CA PHE A 169 -22.70 -19.20 28.50
C PHE A 169 -23.18 -18.90 29.93
N GLU A 170 -22.80 -19.70 30.93
CA GLU A 170 -23.08 -19.40 32.35
C GLU A 170 -21.83 -18.93 33.12
N ASP A 171 -20.64 -19.41 32.75
CA ASP A 171 -19.38 -19.04 33.41
C ASP A 171 -18.59 -17.98 32.63
N ASP A 172 -19.08 -17.57 31.45
CA ASP A 172 -18.43 -16.62 30.54
C ASP A 172 -16.98 -17.01 30.17
N LEU A 173 -16.74 -18.31 29.92
CA LEU A 173 -15.44 -18.84 29.50
C LEU A 173 -15.40 -19.04 27.99
N PHE A 174 -14.71 -18.15 27.28
CA PHE A 174 -14.71 -18.11 25.81
C PHE A 174 -13.43 -18.64 25.18
N GLU A 175 -12.32 -18.70 25.91
CA GLU A 175 -11.09 -19.34 25.44
C GLU A 175 -11.26 -20.86 25.33
N ALA A 176 -10.70 -21.46 24.27
CA ALA A 176 -10.78 -22.91 24.01
C ALA A 176 -10.34 -23.76 25.22
N ALA A 177 -9.24 -23.41 25.87
CA ALA A 177 -8.74 -24.11 27.05
C ALA A 177 -9.70 -23.98 28.24
N ASP A 178 -10.16 -22.76 28.54
CA ASP A 178 -10.99 -22.50 29.71
C ASP A 178 -12.36 -23.17 29.58
N MET A 179 -13.02 -23.00 28.43
CA MET A 179 -14.35 -23.58 28.20
C MET A 179 -14.33 -25.11 28.30
N THR A 180 -13.31 -25.75 27.70
CA THR A 180 -13.24 -27.22 27.63
C THR A 180 -12.73 -27.84 28.92
N ASN A 181 -11.79 -27.20 29.62
CA ASN A 181 -11.35 -27.66 30.93
C ASN A 181 -12.46 -27.53 31.97
N GLN A 182 -13.19 -26.42 31.97
CA GLN A 182 -14.33 -26.25 32.87
C GLN A 182 -15.46 -27.24 32.56
N ALA A 183 -15.73 -27.53 31.28
CA ALA A 183 -16.65 -28.59 30.88
C ALA A 183 -16.26 -29.95 31.48
N LYS A 184 -14.97 -30.31 31.41
CA LYS A 184 -14.41 -31.52 32.02
C LYS A 184 -14.52 -31.49 33.55
N MET A 185 -14.35 -30.33 34.20
CA MET A 185 -14.55 -30.19 35.64
C MET A 185 -16.01 -30.42 36.04
N TYR A 186 -16.98 -29.89 35.28
CA TYR A 186 -18.39 -30.17 35.51
C TYR A 186 -18.77 -31.63 35.22
N PHE A 187 -18.13 -32.25 34.22
CA PHE A 187 -18.27 -33.67 33.94
C PHE A 187 -17.78 -34.51 35.13
N TYR A 188 -16.63 -34.15 35.71
CA TYR A 188 -16.14 -34.77 36.95
C TYR A 188 -17.08 -34.54 38.14
N GLN A 189 -17.69 -33.36 38.28
CA GLN A 189 -18.68 -33.12 39.33
C GLN A 189 -19.93 -33.99 39.18
N HIS A 190 -20.30 -34.37 37.95
CA HIS A 190 -21.44 -35.23 37.68
C HIS A 190 -21.14 -36.70 37.97
N TYR A 191 -20.03 -37.23 37.44
CA TYR A 191 -19.69 -38.66 37.51
C TYR A 191 -18.81 -39.05 38.71
N GLY A 192 -18.08 -38.09 39.29
CA GLY A 192 -17.09 -38.33 40.33
C GLY A 192 -15.80 -38.97 39.82
N ASP A 193 -14.99 -39.46 40.76
CA ASP A 193 -13.71 -40.12 40.51
C ASP A 193 -13.91 -41.57 40.01
N LEU A 194 -14.21 -41.69 38.72
CA LEU A 194 -14.35 -42.97 38.02
C LEU A 194 -13.25 -43.13 36.95
N PRO A 195 -12.86 -44.38 36.62
CA PRO A 195 -11.93 -44.63 35.51
C PRO A 195 -12.38 -43.99 34.20
N THR A 196 -13.68 -44.02 33.89
CA THR A 196 -14.26 -43.35 32.70
C THR A 196 -14.10 -41.84 32.77
N THR A 197 -14.25 -41.23 33.96
CA THR A 197 -14.04 -39.79 34.12
C THR A 197 -12.61 -39.40 33.82
N LYS A 198 -11.64 -40.11 34.39
CA LYS A 198 -10.22 -39.92 34.08
C LYS A 198 -9.94 -40.10 32.58
N TYR A 199 -10.49 -41.16 31.98
CA TYR A 199 -10.34 -41.45 30.56
C TYR A 199 -10.81 -40.29 29.67
N TYR A 200 -11.96 -39.68 29.96
CA TYR A 200 -12.48 -38.52 29.24
C TYR A 200 -11.55 -37.30 29.28
N PHE A 201 -10.86 -37.08 30.40
CA PHE A 201 -9.84 -36.03 30.48
C PHE A 201 -8.66 -36.30 29.55
N GLU A 202 -8.26 -37.57 29.40
CA GLU A 202 -7.12 -38.01 28.58
C GLU A 202 -7.41 -38.01 27.07
N VAL A 203 -8.66 -38.28 26.65
CA VAL A 203 -8.97 -38.51 25.23
C VAL A 203 -9.55 -37.29 24.50
N TYR A 204 -10.27 -36.38 25.16
CA TYR A 204 -10.76 -35.15 24.52
C TYR A 204 -9.65 -34.09 24.44
N ASN A 205 -9.30 -33.68 23.23
CA ASN A 205 -8.18 -32.79 22.96
C ASN A 205 -8.60 -31.60 22.10
N ILE A 206 -7.98 -30.46 22.37
CA ILE A 206 -8.04 -29.25 21.54
C ILE A 206 -7.04 -29.44 20.41
N LEU A 207 -7.49 -29.34 19.18
CA LEU A 207 -6.67 -29.24 17.99
C LEU A 207 -6.86 -27.82 17.44
N GLY A 208 -5.84 -26.99 17.61
CA GLY A 208 -5.93 -25.56 17.36
C GLY A 208 -5.15 -24.78 18.41
N SER A 209 -5.61 -23.58 18.75
CA SER A 209 -4.96 -22.71 19.72
C SER A 209 -5.72 -22.74 21.05
N PRO A 210 -5.10 -23.16 22.16
CA PRO A 210 -5.79 -23.24 23.45
C PRO A 210 -6.25 -21.89 23.99
N VAL A 211 -5.69 -20.77 23.52
CA VAL A 211 -5.98 -19.41 23.99
C VAL A 211 -6.91 -18.64 23.05
N LEU A 212 -7.39 -19.26 21.97
CA LEU A 212 -8.28 -18.58 21.03
C LEU A 212 -9.67 -18.44 21.64
N GLU A 213 -10.19 -17.21 21.68
CA GLU A 213 -11.54 -16.90 22.14
C GLU A 213 -12.57 -17.14 21.04
N LEU A 214 -13.70 -17.76 21.39
CA LEU A 214 -14.86 -17.87 20.52
C LEU A 214 -15.61 -16.53 20.46
N TRP A 215 -15.77 -15.91 19.28
CA TRP A 215 -16.70 -14.77 19.14
C TRP A 215 -18.14 -15.21 19.45
N THR A 216 -18.75 -14.61 20.47
CA THR A 216 -20.15 -14.89 20.85
C THR A 216 -21.12 -13.79 20.49
N ASP A 217 -20.65 -12.61 20.11
CA ASP A 217 -21.46 -11.52 19.59
C ASP A 217 -20.74 -10.74 18.49
N THR A 218 -21.48 -9.85 17.83
CA THR A 218 -20.88 -8.89 16.90
C THR A 218 -19.82 -8.06 17.63
N PRO A 219 -18.57 -8.03 17.15
CA PRO A 219 -17.51 -7.29 17.81
C PRO A 219 -17.87 -5.81 17.94
N SER A 220 -17.66 -5.27 19.14
CA SER A 220 -17.74 -3.85 19.44
C SER A 220 -16.39 -3.17 19.25
N GLU A 221 -16.39 -1.85 19.06
CA GLU A 221 -15.16 -1.05 19.03
C GLU A 221 -14.99 -0.32 20.36
N PHE A 222 -13.74 -0.15 20.81
CA PHE A 222 -13.45 0.76 21.91
C PHE A 222 -13.74 2.20 21.46
N THR A 223 -14.61 2.91 22.18
CA THR A 223 -15.03 4.26 21.77
C THR A 223 -13.97 5.32 22.03
N ASP A 224 -13.18 5.15 23.10
CA ASP A 224 -12.20 6.14 23.54
C ASP A 224 -11.11 5.47 24.40
N VAL A 225 -9.87 5.53 23.93
CA VAL A 225 -8.68 4.98 24.59
C VAL A 225 -7.65 6.11 24.67
N ASP A 226 -7.52 6.69 25.86
CA ASP A 226 -6.57 7.76 26.11
C ASP A 226 -5.20 7.14 26.40
N ILE A 227 -4.22 7.43 25.54
CA ILE A 227 -2.83 7.04 25.76
C ILE A 227 -1.95 8.28 25.86
N MET A 228 -1.23 8.40 26.98
CA MET A 228 -0.25 9.45 27.21
C MET A 228 1.12 8.82 27.47
N ASP A 229 2.10 9.24 26.67
CA ASP A 229 3.50 8.88 26.84
C ASP A 229 4.30 10.10 27.32
N ASP A 230 4.83 10.04 28.54
CA ASP A 230 5.68 11.11 29.09
C ASP A 230 7.19 10.85 28.93
N GLY A 231 7.56 9.73 28.32
CA GLY A 231 8.93 9.27 28.10
C GLY A 231 9.47 8.31 29.16
N GLU A 232 8.86 8.23 30.34
CA GLU A 232 9.19 7.26 31.39
C GLU A 232 8.06 6.25 31.59
N ILE A 233 6.81 6.70 31.47
CA ILE A 233 5.61 5.90 31.68
C ILE A 233 4.66 6.06 30.49
N VAL A 234 4.12 4.94 30.00
CA VAL A 234 2.97 4.95 29.08
C VAL A 234 1.70 4.72 29.89
N TYR A 235 0.91 5.77 30.06
CA TYR A 235 -0.40 5.70 30.71
C TYR A 235 -1.46 5.33 29.68
N VAL A 236 -2.29 4.34 30.02
CA VAL A 236 -3.42 3.90 29.20
C VAL A 236 -4.68 3.99 30.05
N ASN A 237 -5.72 4.64 29.53
CA ASN A 237 -7.03 4.73 30.16
C ASN A 237 -8.12 4.40 29.13
N VAL A 238 -8.91 3.36 29.41
CA VAL A 238 -10.00 2.90 28.56
C VAL A 238 -11.29 3.51 29.10
N VAL A 239 -11.84 4.50 28.40
CA VAL A 239 -12.95 5.30 28.94
C VAL A 239 -14.26 4.53 28.82
N GLY A 240 -14.96 4.40 29.94
CA GLY A 240 -16.30 3.78 29.98
C GLY A 240 -16.31 2.25 29.96
N GLU A 241 -15.14 1.63 29.83
CA GLU A 241 -14.98 0.17 29.80
C GLU A 241 -14.12 -0.33 30.96
N SER A 242 -14.47 -1.50 31.48
CA SER A 242 -13.67 -2.23 32.46
C SER A 242 -13.53 -3.69 32.05
N GLY A 243 -12.60 -4.41 32.68
CA GLY A 243 -12.33 -5.81 32.38
C GLY A 243 -11.58 -5.99 31.07
N CYS A 244 -10.74 -5.03 30.73
CA CYS A 244 -9.85 -5.09 29.59
C CYS A 244 -8.51 -5.68 29.99
N ASP A 245 -7.87 -6.35 29.05
CA ASP A 245 -6.46 -6.71 29.14
C ASP A 245 -5.67 -5.69 28.32
N ILE A 246 -4.72 -5.02 28.98
CA ILE A 246 -3.89 -3.97 28.37
C ILE A 246 -2.46 -4.50 28.34
N THR A 247 -1.89 -4.58 27.14
CA THR A 247 -0.52 -5.06 26.90
C THR A 247 0.36 -3.93 26.38
N ALA A 248 1.58 -3.82 26.89
CA ALA A 248 2.65 -3.03 26.29
C ALA A 248 3.82 -3.93 25.91
N SER A 249 4.31 -3.81 24.67
CA SER A 249 5.35 -4.70 24.13
C SER A 249 6.33 -3.94 23.21
N SER A 250 7.61 -4.28 23.28
CA SER A 250 8.63 -3.81 22.33
C SER A 250 8.53 -4.58 20.99
N GLY A 251 8.97 -3.95 19.89
CA GLY A 251 8.85 -4.53 18.54
C GLY A 251 9.65 -5.80 18.27
N ASP A 252 10.63 -6.12 19.12
CA ASP A 252 11.37 -7.38 19.07
C ASP A 252 10.60 -8.58 19.65
N ASN A 253 9.29 -8.64 19.39
CA ASN A 253 8.32 -9.58 19.96
C ASN A 253 8.33 -9.58 21.50
N GLY A 254 8.50 -8.38 22.10
CA GLY A 254 8.51 -8.20 23.55
C GLY A 254 9.77 -8.69 24.26
N ALA A 255 10.85 -9.00 23.54
CA ALA A 255 12.07 -9.54 24.15
C ALA A 255 12.78 -8.51 25.05
N ILE A 256 12.75 -7.22 24.70
CA ILE A 256 13.25 -6.14 25.56
C ILE A 256 12.23 -5.78 26.66
N TYR A 257 10.96 -5.65 26.32
CA TYR A 257 9.90 -5.30 27.27
C TYR A 257 8.56 -5.90 26.85
N HIS A 258 7.90 -6.55 27.80
CA HIS A 258 6.55 -7.07 27.65
C HIS A 258 5.87 -7.08 29.02
N GLU A 259 4.72 -6.42 29.13
CA GLU A 259 3.91 -6.41 30.33
C GLU A 259 2.42 -6.40 29.98
N VAL A 260 1.62 -7.11 30.77
CA VAL A 260 0.17 -7.20 30.62
C VAL A 260 -0.50 -6.85 31.95
N ALA A 261 -1.47 -5.95 31.91
CA ALA A 261 -2.37 -5.66 33.01
C ALA A 261 -3.74 -6.29 32.70
N HIS A 262 -4.14 -7.26 33.53
CA HIS A 262 -5.39 -8.01 33.31
C HIS A 262 -6.58 -7.42 34.05
N ASN A 263 -7.76 -7.48 33.44
CA ASN A 263 -9.04 -7.10 34.03
C ASN A 263 -9.03 -5.67 34.63
N VAL A 264 -8.49 -4.72 33.88
CA VAL A 264 -8.36 -3.30 34.26
C VAL A 264 -9.23 -2.39 33.38
N SER A 265 -9.37 -1.12 33.78
CA SER A 265 -9.88 -0.03 32.92
C SER A 265 -8.77 0.96 32.53
N GLY A 266 -7.55 0.73 33.01
CA GLY A 266 -6.41 1.60 32.77
C GLY A 266 -5.19 1.15 33.59
N THR A 267 -4.01 1.52 33.14
CA THR A 267 -2.72 1.16 33.75
C THR A 267 -1.62 2.14 33.35
N GLY A 268 -0.44 2.02 33.96
CA GLY A 268 0.77 2.73 33.57
C GLY A 268 1.94 1.74 33.44
N PHE A 269 2.64 1.78 32.31
CA PHE A 269 3.80 0.93 32.04
C PHE A 269 5.09 1.72 32.24
N GLU A 270 5.81 1.46 33.33
CA GLU A 270 7.05 2.16 33.68
C GLU A 270 8.25 1.59 32.90
N THR A 271 8.60 2.20 31.78
CA THR A 271 9.72 1.76 30.95
C THR A 271 10.24 2.87 30.03
N PRO A 272 11.57 3.01 29.87
CA PRO A 272 12.15 3.97 28.92
C PRO A 272 12.18 3.43 27.47
N VAL A 273 11.75 2.18 27.24
CA VAL A 273 11.83 1.52 25.93
C VAL A 273 10.86 2.19 24.97
N ARG A 274 11.34 2.63 23.81
CA ARG A 274 10.50 3.17 22.73
C ARG A 274 11.09 2.76 21.37
N PRO A 275 10.24 2.52 20.37
CA PRO A 275 8.78 2.52 20.41
C PRO A 275 8.22 1.29 21.15
N LEU A 276 6.98 1.40 21.61
CA LEU A 276 6.19 0.35 22.23
C LEU A 276 4.86 0.21 21.49
N TYR A 277 4.45 -1.02 21.23
CA TYR A 277 3.08 -1.35 20.92
C TYR A 277 2.25 -1.36 22.20
N VAL A 278 1.05 -0.80 22.13
CA VAL A 278 0.03 -0.90 23.15
C VAL A 278 -1.19 -1.58 22.52
N THR A 279 -1.67 -2.65 23.15
CA THR A 279 -2.86 -3.37 22.70
C THR A 279 -3.86 -3.45 23.84
N VAL A 280 -5.12 -3.12 23.56
CA VAL A 280 -6.24 -3.33 24.49
C VAL A 280 -7.17 -4.37 23.90
N THR A 281 -7.42 -5.44 24.65
CA THR A 281 -8.34 -6.51 24.28
C THR A 281 -9.45 -6.66 25.32
N LYS A 282 -10.59 -7.17 24.86
CA LYS A 282 -11.74 -7.55 25.67
C LYS A 282 -12.60 -8.50 24.83
N HIS A 283 -13.18 -9.52 25.45
CA HIS A 283 -14.07 -10.44 24.76
C HIS A 283 -15.19 -9.71 23.99
N ASN A 284 -15.44 -10.10 22.74
CA ASN A 284 -16.35 -9.43 21.79
C ASN A 284 -16.00 -7.96 21.48
N TYR A 285 -14.75 -7.52 21.65
CA TYR A 285 -14.25 -6.24 21.15
C TYR A 285 -13.17 -6.43 20.08
N LEU A 286 -13.18 -5.59 19.06
CA LEU A 286 -12.04 -5.44 18.16
C LEU A 286 -10.83 -4.94 18.97
N PRO A 287 -9.63 -5.53 18.79
CA PRO A 287 -8.46 -5.06 19.51
C PRO A 287 -8.14 -3.62 19.14
N TYR A 288 -7.96 -2.76 20.15
CA TYR A 288 -7.37 -1.44 19.95
C TYR A 288 -5.85 -1.60 19.91
N THR A 289 -5.21 -1.08 18.87
CA THR A 289 -3.76 -1.16 18.70
C THR A 289 -3.16 0.21 18.51
N ALA A 290 -2.06 0.49 19.19
CA ALA A 290 -1.31 1.74 19.06
C ALA A 290 0.19 1.50 19.11
N VAL A 291 0.97 2.46 18.61
CA VAL A 291 2.43 2.48 18.67
C VAL A 291 2.90 3.86 19.11
N THR A 292 3.78 3.90 20.11
CA THR A 292 4.42 5.13 20.55
C THR A 292 5.49 5.60 19.57
N GLY A 293 5.88 6.87 19.64
CA GLY A 293 6.95 7.41 18.81
C GLY A 293 8.31 6.76 19.13
N GLY A 294 9.17 6.61 18.13
CA GLY A 294 10.47 5.98 18.32
C GLY A 294 11.11 5.49 17.03
N THR A 295 12.21 4.74 17.16
CA THR A 295 12.88 4.07 16.04
C THR A 295 12.86 2.55 16.23
N PHE A 296 12.26 1.82 15.29
CA PHE A 296 12.45 0.39 15.15
C PHE A 296 13.74 0.10 14.38
N THR A 297 14.47 -0.92 14.82
CA THR A 297 15.65 -1.49 14.14
C THR A 297 15.48 -2.96 13.78
N SER A 298 14.26 -3.48 13.96
CA SER A 298 13.81 -4.83 13.66
C SER A 298 12.77 -4.78 12.55
N ASP A 299 12.55 -5.92 11.88
CA ASP A 299 11.42 -6.09 10.98
C ASP A 299 10.11 -6.06 11.80
N GLU A 300 9.10 -5.39 11.28
CA GLU A 300 7.81 -5.21 11.94
C GLU A 300 6.67 -5.48 10.97
N THR A 301 5.54 -5.97 11.50
CA THR A 301 4.31 -6.18 10.74
C THR A 301 3.17 -5.38 11.37
N TRP A 302 2.55 -4.49 10.60
CA TRP A 302 1.41 -3.68 11.04
C TRP A 302 0.11 -4.19 10.45
N PHE A 303 -0.94 -4.21 11.29
CA PHE A 303 -2.27 -4.74 10.96
C PHE A 303 -3.38 -3.99 11.71
N GLY A 304 -4.63 -4.17 11.28
CA GLY A 304 -5.81 -3.64 11.97
C GLY A 304 -5.89 -2.10 11.97
N ASN A 305 -6.53 -1.52 12.98
CA ASN A 305 -6.58 -0.07 13.19
C ASN A 305 -5.44 0.33 14.14
N LEU A 306 -4.27 0.66 13.56
CA LEU A 306 -3.07 1.00 14.32
C LEU A 306 -2.93 2.52 14.50
N HIS A 307 -3.04 2.98 15.74
CA HIS A 307 -2.83 4.38 16.12
C HIS A 307 -1.35 4.71 16.29
N ALA A 308 -0.84 5.65 15.48
CA ALA A 308 0.49 6.22 15.67
C ALA A 308 0.41 7.41 16.63
N LEU A 309 0.86 7.20 17.87
CA LEU A 309 0.85 8.17 18.97
C LEU A 309 2.07 9.11 18.97
N GLY A 310 3.01 8.86 18.06
CA GLY A 310 4.21 9.65 17.85
C GLY A 310 4.78 9.40 16.46
N SER A 311 5.83 10.15 16.08
CA SER A 311 6.53 9.86 14.82
C SER A 311 7.32 8.56 14.95
N VAL A 312 7.15 7.67 13.99
CA VAL A 312 7.82 6.35 13.96
C VAL A 312 8.87 6.35 12.86
N THR A 313 10.05 5.81 13.18
CA THR A 313 11.16 5.67 12.24
C THR A 313 11.57 4.20 12.12
N PHE A 314 11.90 3.77 10.91
CA PHE A 314 12.52 2.48 10.62
C PHE A 314 13.95 2.72 10.15
N ASP A 315 14.90 2.02 10.77
CA ASP A 315 16.35 2.13 10.53
C ASP A 315 17.01 0.74 10.65
N GLY A 316 18.32 0.64 10.40
CA GLY A 316 19.06 -0.59 10.64
C GLY A 316 18.83 -1.72 9.63
N ASN A 317 18.33 -1.40 8.43
CA ASN A 317 17.92 -2.34 7.39
C ASN A 317 16.67 -3.17 7.71
N SER A 318 15.81 -2.62 8.57
CA SER A 318 14.50 -3.18 8.88
C SER A 318 13.51 -3.10 7.70
N THR A 319 12.57 -4.03 7.66
CA THR A 319 11.38 -4.02 6.80
C THR A 319 10.14 -3.73 7.63
N LEU A 320 9.35 -2.74 7.22
CA LEU A 320 7.97 -2.61 7.66
C LEU A 320 7.06 -3.29 6.65
N GLU A 321 6.37 -4.35 7.05
CA GLU A 321 5.27 -4.95 6.31
C GLU A 321 3.93 -4.38 6.84
N VAL A 322 3.05 -3.93 5.94
CA VAL A 322 1.71 -3.47 6.30
C VAL A 322 0.70 -4.38 5.61
N LEU A 323 -0.09 -5.12 6.39
CA LEU A 323 -1.00 -6.14 5.87
C LEU A 323 -2.24 -5.53 5.20
N PRO A 324 -2.91 -6.24 4.26
CA PRO A 324 -4.17 -5.80 3.67
C PRO A 324 -5.24 -5.43 4.72
N GLY A 325 -6.01 -4.38 4.43
CA GLY A 325 -7.08 -3.88 5.31
C GLY A 325 -6.62 -3.01 6.48
N THR A 326 -5.31 -2.87 6.70
CA THR A 326 -4.75 -2.04 7.78
C THR A 326 -5.09 -0.57 7.62
N LYS A 327 -5.46 0.09 8.71
CA LYS A 327 -5.54 1.54 8.82
C LYS A 327 -4.46 2.03 9.77
N VAL A 328 -3.47 2.72 9.24
CA VAL A 328 -2.50 3.49 10.01
C VAL A 328 -3.09 4.87 10.29
N LEU A 329 -3.41 5.11 11.55
CA LEU A 329 -4.16 6.25 12.06
C LEU A 329 -3.20 7.21 12.78
N PHE A 330 -2.92 8.37 12.21
CA PHE A 330 -2.02 9.35 12.82
C PHE A 330 -2.78 10.28 13.77
N ASP A 331 -2.43 10.23 15.06
CA ASP A 331 -3.14 10.96 16.13
C ASP A 331 -2.67 12.39 16.36
N ALA A 332 -1.71 12.86 15.56
CA ALA A 332 -1.33 14.26 15.48
C ALA A 332 -0.52 14.50 14.19
N LYS A 333 0.25 15.59 14.15
CA LYS A 333 1.21 15.89 13.08
C LYS A 333 2.47 15.01 13.14
N TYR A 334 2.26 13.70 13.20
CA TYR A 334 3.30 12.69 13.21
C TYR A 334 3.59 12.18 11.81
N SER A 335 4.80 11.65 11.64
CA SER A 335 5.30 11.11 10.38
C SER A 335 5.73 9.66 10.56
N LEU A 336 5.65 8.90 9.48
CA LEU A 336 6.32 7.61 9.34
C LEU A 336 7.56 7.82 8.48
N CYS A 337 8.74 7.45 9.00
CA CYS A 337 10.01 7.65 8.34
C CYS A 337 10.69 6.31 8.07
N ILE A 338 10.92 5.95 6.82
CA ILE A 338 11.76 4.82 6.42
C ILE A 338 13.12 5.40 5.99
N LYS A 339 14.18 5.10 6.74
CA LYS A 339 15.53 5.58 6.42
C LYS A 339 16.20 4.71 5.35
N ALA A 340 17.24 5.28 4.74
CA ALA A 340 18.06 4.58 3.76
C ALA A 340 18.63 3.28 4.34
N GLY A 341 18.42 2.18 3.62
CA GLY A 341 18.78 0.81 4.04
C GLY A 341 17.57 0.00 4.52
N SER A 342 16.58 0.66 5.14
CA SER A 342 15.29 0.06 5.49
C SER A 342 14.29 0.21 4.34
N LYS A 343 13.18 -0.54 4.40
CA LYS A 343 12.12 -0.49 3.38
C LYS A 343 10.72 -0.69 3.95
N ILE A 344 9.71 -0.32 3.16
CA ILE A 344 8.30 -0.60 3.42
C ILE A 344 7.68 -1.44 2.32
N ILE A 345 6.88 -2.43 2.71
CA ILE A 345 6.04 -3.26 1.85
C ILE A 345 4.60 -3.10 2.34
N ALA A 346 3.84 -2.21 1.69
CA ALA A 346 2.43 -1.99 1.96
C ALA A 346 1.61 -2.49 0.77
N GLU A 347 1.19 -3.76 0.81
CA GLU A 347 0.48 -4.41 -0.29
C GLU A 347 -0.96 -4.74 0.14
N GLY A 348 -1.87 -3.80 -0.06
CA GLY A 348 -3.31 -4.04 0.11
C GLY A 348 -3.90 -4.81 -1.08
N THR A 349 -5.22 -4.94 -1.08
CA THR A 349 -6.00 -5.46 -2.22
C THR A 349 -7.15 -4.52 -2.57
N GLU A 350 -7.80 -4.73 -3.71
CA GLU A 350 -9.00 -3.95 -4.09
C GLU A 350 -10.11 -4.04 -3.04
N SER A 351 -10.31 -5.22 -2.46
CA SER A 351 -11.34 -5.44 -1.42
C SER A 351 -10.89 -4.99 -0.02
N SER A 352 -9.59 -4.90 0.21
CA SER A 352 -8.98 -4.61 1.53
C SER A 352 -7.80 -3.65 1.38
N PRO A 353 -8.06 -2.39 0.98
CA PRO A 353 -7.00 -1.40 0.80
C PRO A 353 -6.38 -1.00 2.15
N ILE A 354 -5.11 -0.59 2.11
CA ILE A 354 -4.40 -0.05 3.28
C ILE A 354 -4.67 1.45 3.36
N TYR A 355 -5.00 1.98 4.53
CA TYR A 355 -5.20 3.41 4.75
C TYR A 355 -4.04 4.02 5.54
N PHE A 356 -3.55 5.17 5.09
CA PHE A 356 -2.74 6.10 5.86
C PHE A 356 -3.53 7.40 6.01
N THR A 357 -4.08 7.65 7.21
CA THR A 357 -5.07 8.72 7.43
C THR A 357 -4.98 9.32 8.82
N SER A 358 -5.76 10.38 9.06
CA SER A 358 -5.81 11.16 10.28
C SER A 358 -6.95 10.73 11.19
N THR A 359 -6.77 10.76 12.50
CA THR A 359 -7.89 10.75 13.46
C THR A 359 -8.40 12.15 13.79
N ASN A 360 -7.59 13.20 13.56
CA ASN A 360 -7.90 14.60 13.88
C ASN A 360 -8.66 15.37 12.78
N GLY A 361 -9.36 14.66 11.91
CA GLY A 361 -10.22 15.24 10.87
C GLY A 361 -9.66 15.17 9.45
N THR A 362 -10.40 15.77 8.52
CA THR A 362 -10.28 15.56 7.07
C THR A 362 -9.66 16.73 6.32
N SER A 363 -8.97 17.62 7.02
CA SER A 363 -8.26 18.74 6.39
C SER A 363 -6.87 18.29 5.94
N ARG A 364 -6.32 18.90 4.88
CA ARG A 364 -4.90 18.74 4.51
C ARG A 364 -4.00 19.07 5.70
N LYS A 365 -2.85 18.39 5.83
CA LYS A 365 -1.88 18.58 6.92
C LYS A 365 -2.41 18.23 8.32
N SER A 366 -3.40 17.34 8.40
CA SER A 366 -3.88 16.83 9.70
C SER A 366 -2.87 15.87 10.33
N TRP A 367 -2.03 15.23 9.52
CA TRP A 367 -0.83 14.52 9.95
C TRP A 367 0.40 14.94 9.12
N GLY A 368 1.56 14.36 9.44
CA GLY A 368 2.85 14.68 8.84
C GLY A 368 3.05 14.06 7.46
N THR A 369 4.05 13.18 7.32
CA THR A 369 4.49 12.66 6.01
C THR A 369 4.87 11.20 6.09
N LEU A 370 4.54 10.42 5.04
CA LEU A 370 5.22 9.16 4.77
C LEU A 370 6.53 9.50 4.06
N PHE A 371 7.61 9.56 4.84
CA PHE A 371 8.93 9.88 4.35
C PHE A 371 9.69 8.59 4.10
N VAL A 372 9.89 8.23 2.84
CA VAL A 372 10.54 6.98 2.45
C VAL A 372 11.83 7.31 1.71
N ASN A 373 12.96 6.91 2.29
CA ASN A 373 14.27 7.15 1.73
C ASN A 373 14.96 5.83 1.35
N GLY A 374 15.28 5.63 0.08
CA GLY A 374 15.95 4.43 -0.41
C GLY A 374 15.18 3.68 -1.49
N SER A 375 15.68 2.50 -1.83
CA SER A 375 15.18 1.64 -2.90
C SER A 375 14.22 0.56 -2.38
N ASP A 376 13.59 -0.16 -3.31
CA ASP A 376 12.84 -1.41 -3.06
C ASP A 376 11.62 -1.24 -2.13
N ASN A 377 10.92 -0.11 -2.23
CA ASN A 377 9.69 0.17 -1.48
C ASN A 377 8.45 -0.08 -2.35
N ILE A 378 7.42 -0.67 -1.74
CA ILE A 378 6.19 -1.08 -2.44
C ILE A 378 4.99 -0.47 -1.73
N PHE A 379 4.16 0.23 -2.51
CA PHE A 379 2.82 0.65 -2.15
C PHE A 379 1.84 0.12 -3.19
N LYS A 380 0.96 -0.81 -2.80
CA LYS A 380 -0.12 -1.33 -3.63
C LYS A 380 -1.45 -1.20 -2.93
N TRP A 381 -2.48 -0.76 -3.66
CA TRP A 381 -3.84 -0.61 -3.12
C TRP A 381 -3.88 0.17 -1.80
N CYS A 382 -3.07 1.23 -1.72
CA CYS A 382 -3.02 2.13 -0.57
C CYS A 382 -3.88 3.37 -0.82
N ILE A 383 -4.52 3.87 0.22
CA ILE A 383 -5.24 5.14 0.26
C ILE A 383 -4.52 6.06 1.24
N VAL A 384 -3.96 7.16 0.72
CA VAL A 384 -3.20 8.13 1.51
C VAL A 384 -3.90 9.48 1.46
N GLU A 385 -4.36 9.95 2.61
CA GLU A 385 -5.19 11.15 2.70
C GLU A 385 -4.91 12.03 3.92
N TYR A 386 -5.15 13.34 3.78
CA TYR A 386 -5.05 14.35 4.84
C TYR A 386 -3.62 14.63 5.37
N GLY A 387 -2.59 14.12 4.71
CA GLY A 387 -1.19 14.37 5.06
C GLY A 387 -0.72 15.77 4.68
N ASP A 388 0.43 16.17 5.21
CA ASP A 388 1.20 17.27 4.65
C ASP A 388 1.71 16.84 3.28
N TRP A 389 2.71 15.96 3.24
CA TRP A 389 3.05 15.22 2.04
C TRP A 389 2.56 13.79 2.21
N GLY A 390 1.58 13.37 1.42
CA GLY A 390 1.01 12.03 1.46
C GLY A 390 2.12 10.98 1.39
N LEU A 391 2.88 10.98 0.29
CA LEU A 391 4.09 10.17 0.16
C LEU A 391 5.24 10.98 -0.43
N LYS A 392 6.37 11.00 0.29
CA LYS A 392 7.67 11.47 -0.23
C LYS A 392 8.62 10.30 -0.42
N LEU A 393 8.90 9.97 -1.68
CA LEU A 393 9.96 9.04 -2.08
C LEU A 393 11.24 9.82 -2.36
N ASN A 394 12.30 9.50 -1.64
CA ASN A 394 13.59 10.20 -1.68
C ASN A 394 14.73 9.21 -1.93
N GLY A 395 15.70 9.58 -2.77
CA GLY A 395 16.94 8.82 -2.96
C GLY A 395 18.17 9.67 -2.66
N SER A 396 18.25 10.24 -1.46
CA SER A 396 19.47 10.93 -1.01
C SER A 396 20.17 10.12 0.08
N PRO A 397 21.52 10.01 0.06
CA PRO A 397 22.45 10.79 -0.75
C PRO A 397 22.70 10.26 -2.17
N SER A 398 22.19 9.09 -2.56
CA SER A 398 22.37 8.47 -3.90
C SER A 398 21.03 8.04 -4.48
N PRO A 399 20.81 8.19 -5.80
CA PRO A 399 19.52 7.88 -6.42
C PRO A 399 18.98 6.52 -6.01
N ALA A 400 17.70 6.48 -5.67
CA ALA A 400 16.98 5.27 -5.31
C ALA A 400 16.32 4.64 -6.55
N SER A 401 15.98 3.36 -6.46
CA SER A 401 15.39 2.58 -7.55
C SER A 401 14.41 1.52 -7.06
N ASN A 402 13.70 0.88 -8.00
CA ASN A 402 12.73 -0.20 -7.72
C ASN A 402 11.61 0.21 -6.74
N ASN A 403 11.23 1.49 -6.71
CA ASN A 403 10.12 1.96 -5.92
C ASN A 403 8.84 1.89 -6.74
N ILE A 404 7.80 1.26 -6.19
CA ILE A 404 6.54 0.99 -6.90
C ILE A 404 5.37 1.62 -6.14
N VAL A 405 4.56 2.40 -6.87
CA VAL A 405 3.28 2.94 -6.39
C VAL A 405 2.21 2.51 -7.37
N GLU A 406 1.43 1.50 -7.02
CA GLU A 406 0.50 0.82 -7.93
C GLU A 406 -0.92 0.72 -7.35
N ASN A 407 -1.94 0.99 -8.15
CA ASN A 407 -3.36 0.95 -7.75
C ASN A 407 -3.65 1.80 -6.48
N CYS A 408 -2.90 2.86 -6.24
CA CYS A 408 -3.01 3.69 -5.05
C CYS A 408 -3.90 4.92 -5.28
N THR A 409 -4.50 5.43 -4.20
CA THR A 409 -5.23 6.69 -4.18
C THR A 409 -4.53 7.70 -3.27
N PHE A 410 -4.25 8.89 -3.80
CA PHE A 410 -3.72 10.02 -3.04
C PHE A 410 -4.71 11.18 -3.12
N ARG A 411 -5.32 11.54 -1.99
CA ARG A 411 -6.32 12.61 -1.96
C ARG A 411 -6.28 13.51 -0.75
N ASN A 412 -6.72 14.76 -0.89
CA ASN A 412 -6.82 15.70 0.23
C ASN A 412 -5.49 15.87 1.01
N ASN A 413 -4.33 15.78 0.34
CA ASN A 413 -3.02 16.09 0.91
C ASN A 413 -2.54 17.49 0.47
N ASP A 414 -1.54 18.07 1.16
CA ASP A 414 -0.87 19.29 0.62
C ASP A 414 0.01 18.93 -0.58
N GLN A 415 0.69 17.79 -0.57
CA GLN A 415 1.25 17.16 -1.76
C GLN A 415 0.83 15.68 -1.77
N GLY A 416 0.24 15.20 -2.86
CA GLY A 416 -0.14 13.79 -3.00
C GLY A 416 1.08 12.88 -3.05
N LEU A 417 1.81 12.95 -4.17
CA LEU A 417 3.02 12.17 -4.40
C LEU A 417 4.21 13.08 -4.76
N ARG A 418 5.26 13.04 -3.95
CA ARG A 418 6.53 13.74 -4.18
C ARG A 418 7.65 12.74 -4.40
N MET A 419 8.34 12.86 -5.53
CA MET A 419 9.45 11.98 -5.92
C MET A 419 10.70 12.82 -6.16
N GLU A 420 11.77 12.49 -5.44
CA GLU A 420 13.01 13.26 -5.42
C GLU A 420 14.23 12.36 -5.50
N LYS A 421 15.06 12.53 -6.55
CA LYS A 421 16.28 11.75 -6.77
C LYS A 421 16.01 10.23 -6.79
N ASN A 422 15.02 9.81 -7.56
CA ASN A 422 14.50 8.45 -7.52
C ASN A 422 14.23 7.87 -8.93
N GLU A 423 14.05 6.55 -8.99
CA GLU A 423 13.36 5.83 -10.06
C GLU A 423 12.08 5.22 -9.50
N VAL A 424 10.94 5.63 -10.05
CA VAL A 424 9.62 5.24 -9.52
C VAL A 424 8.65 4.88 -10.65
N ASP A 425 8.00 3.73 -10.48
CA ASP A 425 6.85 3.32 -11.29
C ASP A 425 5.55 3.73 -10.60
N VAL A 426 4.76 4.59 -11.25
CA VAL A 426 3.43 5.02 -10.80
C VAL A 426 2.38 4.42 -11.73
N ILE A 427 1.62 3.45 -11.25
CA ILE A 427 0.81 2.55 -12.09
C ILE A 427 -0.65 2.57 -11.61
N SER A 428 -1.60 2.80 -12.53
CA SER A 428 -3.04 2.66 -12.22
C SER A 428 -3.52 3.48 -11.01
N CYS A 429 -2.89 4.62 -10.73
CA CYS A 429 -3.20 5.41 -9.53
C CYS A 429 -4.33 6.43 -9.79
N ASN A 430 -4.98 6.86 -8.71
CA ASN A 430 -5.90 8.01 -8.70
C ASN A 430 -5.33 9.10 -7.76
N ILE A 431 -4.98 10.26 -8.31
CA ILE A 431 -4.31 11.33 -7.55
C ILE A 431 -5.12 12.62 -7.73
N TYR A 432 -5.84 13.03 -6.69
CA TYR A 432 -6.81 14.12 -6.82
C TYR A 432 -7.09 14.91 -5.55
N ASP A 433 -7.72 16.09 -5.65
CA ASP A 433 -8.05 16.95 -4.50
C ASP A 433 -6.84 17.29 -3.59
N ASN A 434 -5.62 17.16 -4.09
CA ASN A 434 -4.42 17.57 -3.37
C ASN A 434 -4.09 19.02 -3.74
N ARG A 435 -3.34 19.73 -2.88
CA ARG A 435 -2.87 21.06 -3.28
C ARG A 435 -1.87 20.94 -4.44
N HIS A 436 -0.96 19.98 -4.37
CA HIS A 436 -0.19 19.47 -5.51
C HIS A 436 -0.47 17.99 -5.69
N ASN A 437 -0.83 17.56 -6.89
CA ASN A 437 -1.04 16.13 -7.16
C ASN A 437 0.30 15.40 -7.25
N ILE A 438 1.15 15.73 -8.23
CA ILE A 438 2.49 15.16 -8.36
C ILE A 438 3.58 16.25 -8.36
N VAL A 439 4.68 15.97 -7.66
CA VAL A 439 5.91 16.79 -7.66
C VAL A 439 7.13 15.91 -7.97
N THR A 440 7.87 16.25 -9.04
CA THR A 440 9.08 15.53 -9.48
C THR A 440 10.31 16.45 -9.46
N ILE A 441 11.36 16.03 -8.75
CA ILE A 441 12.61 16.79 -8.62
C ILE A 441 13.83 15.89 -8.83
N ASN A 442 14.64 16.19 -9.84
CA ASN A 442 15.94 15.55 -10.07
C ASN A 442 15.88 14.00 -10.09
N ASN A 443 14.80 13.43 -10.63
CA ASN A 443 14.63 11.99 -10.73
C ASN A 443 15.36 11.42 -11.94
N THR A 444 15.97 10.24 -11.78
CA THR A 444 16.66 9.57 -12.89
C THR A 444 15.63 9.12 -13.94
N GLN A 445 14.49 8.58 -13.51
CA GLN A 445 13.36 8.20 -14.36
C GLN A 445 12.07 8.08 -13.54
N ILE A 446 10.96 8.64 -14.00
CA ILE A 446 9.63 8.44 -13.42
C ILE A 446 8.70 7.94 -14.52
N ASP A 447 8.10 6.78 -14.30
CA ASP A 447 7.21 6.14 -15.27
C ASP A 447 5.77 6.20 -14.75
N ILE A 448 4.95 7.05 -15.34
CA ILE A 448 3.53 7.22 -14.99
C ILE A 448 2.70 6.49 -16.05
N GLN A 449 1.99 5.44 -15.64
CA GLN A 449 1.14 4.66 -16.52
C GLN A 449 -0.26 4.43 -15.96
N GLY A 450 -1.28 4.49 -16.82
CA GLY A 450 -2.67 4.18 -16.44
C GLY A 450 -3.23 5.06 -15.33
N THR A 451 -2.62 6.22 -15.06
CA THR A 451 -2.88 7.00 -13.85
C THR A 451 -3.78 8.19 -14.16
N ARG A 452 -4.75 8.46 -13.29
CA ARG A 452 -5.64 9.64 -13.39
C ARG A 452 -5.23 10.70 -12.38
N ILE A 453 -5.00 11.91 -12.85
CA ILE A 453 -4.48 13.05 -12.09
C ILE A 453 -5.43 14.23 -12.26
N TYR A 454 -6.19 14.58 -11.24
CA TYR A 454 -7.29 15.53 -11.43
C TYR A 454 -7.64 16.37 -10.20
N ASP A 455 -8.41 17.44 -10.41
CA ASP A 455 -8.97 18.31 -9.35
C ASP A 455 -7.92 18.84 -8.33
N GLY A 456 -6.65 18.93 -8.74
CA GLY A 456 -5.61 19.52 -7.90
C GLY A 456 -5.75 21.03 -7.80
N ASP A 457 -5.42 21.64 -6.66
CA ASP A 457 -5.47 23.11 -6.53
C ASP A 457 -4.48 23.83 -7.46
N ARG A 458 -3.38 23.14 -7.77
CA ARG A 458 -2.26 23.61 -8.60
C ARG A 458 -2.05 22.68 -9.78
N ASP A 459 -0.83 22.64 -10.32
CA ASP A 459 -0.49 21.79 -11.45
C ASP A 459 -0.81 20.31 -11.16
N GLY A 460 -1.31 19.60 -12.17
CA GLY A 460 -1.46 18.14 -12.09
C GLY A 460 -0.10 17.48 -11.86
N ILE A 461 0.89 17.86 -12.67
CA ILE A 461 2.28 17.46 -12.51
C ILE A 461 3.17 18.70 -12.48
N TYR A 462 3.90 18.90 -11.38
CA TYR A 462 4.96 19.89 -11.26
C TYR A 462 6.33 19.21 -11.36
N SER A 463 7.08 19.49 -12.42
CA SER A 463 8.39 18.91 -12.68
C SER A 463 9.49 19.98 -12.76
N THR A 464 10.61 19.74 -12.09
CA THR A 464 11.81 20.60 -12.22
C THR A 464 13.12 19.88 -11.94
N SER A 465 14.18 20.33 -12.61
CA SER A 465 15.60 20.06 -12.26
C SER A 465 16.14 18.72 -12.79
N GLY A 466 16.04 18.48 -14.10
CA GLY A 466 16.71 17.37 -14.79
C GLY A 466 15.98 16.03 -14.72
N ASN A 467 14.66 16.03 -14.45
CA ASN A 467 13.86 14.82 -14.46
C ASN A 467 13.78 14.18 -15.85
N LEU A 468 13.64 12.86 -15.88
CA LEU A 468 13.01 12.16 -16.99
C LEU A 468 11.64 11.67 -16.50
N VAL A 469 10.56 12.11 -17.14
CA VAL A 469 9.19 11.69 -16.81
C VAL A 469 8.53 11.14 -18.06
N ASN A 470 8.20 9.86 -18.04
CA ASN A 470 7.48 9.17 -19.11
C ASN A 470 6.02 9.00 -18.70
N ILE A 471 5.09 9.33 -19.60
CA ILE A 471 3.66 9.26 -19.33
C ILE A 471 2.94 8.48 -20.43
N TYR A 472 2.21 7.44 -20.03
CA TYR A 472 1.49 6.54 -20.92
C TYR A 472 0.09 6.23 -20.41
N GLY A 473 -0.90 6.20 -21.30
CA GLY A 473 -2.27 5.79 -21.01
C GLY A 473 -2.86 6.51 -19.80
N SER A 474 -2.49 7.77 -19.58
CA SER A 474 -2.85 8.52 -18.38
C SER A 474 -3.80 9.67 -18.73
N VAL A 475 -4.56 10.10 -17.73
CA VAL A 475 -5.55 11.18 -17.85
C VAL A 475 -5.19 12.28 -16.85
N ILE A 476 -4.93 13.50 -17.34
CA ILE A 476 -4.59 14.66 -16.53
C ILE A 476 -5.62 15.75 -16.79
N GLU A 477 -6.53 16.01 -15.85
CA GLU A 477 -7.66 16.91 -16.12
C GLU A 477 -8.13 17.72 -14.93
N ASN A 478 -8.77 18.87 -15.18
CA ASN A 478 -9.40 19.69 -14.14
C ASN A 478 -8.44 20.17 -13.03
N ASN A 479 -7.13 20.25 -13.29
CA ASN A 479 -6.17 20.75 -12.31
C ASN A 479 -6.08 22.28 -12.31
N GLY A 480 -5.56 22.84 -11.23
CA GLY A 480 -5.37 24.27 -11.03
C GLY A 480 -6.59 24.97 -10.43
N ILE A 481 -7.40 24.35 -9.58
CA ILE A 481 -8.67 24.93 -9.09
C ILE A 481 -8.51 25.93 -7.92
N GLY A 482 -7.40 25.90 -7.18
CA GLY A 482 -7.24 26.56 -5.87
C GLY A 482 -6.64 27.97 -5.88
N GLY A 483 -6.45 28.58 -7.06
CA GLY A 483 -6.17 30.02 -7.20
C GLY A 483 -4.80 30.53 -6.70
N SER A 484 -3.83 29.65 -6.38
CA SER A 484 -2.49 30.07 -5.91
C SER A 484 -1.35 29.47 -6.75
N SER A 485 -0.44 30.31 -7.26
CA SER A 485 0.75 29.96 -8.06
C SER A 485 0.46 29.33 -9.45
N SER A 486 1.31 28.45 -9.98
CA SER A 486 1.12 27.75 -11.28
C SER A 486 -0.08 26.79 -11.27
N ARG A 487 -0.84 26.77 -12.37
CA ARG A 487 -2.18 26.18 -12.51
C ARG A 487 -2.37 25.51 -13.88
N ASN A 488 -1.61 24.45 -14.14
CA ASN A 488 -1.55 23.78 -15.45
C ASN A 488 -1.86 22.28 -15.35
N GLY A 489 -2.01 21.59 -16.48
CA GLY A 489 -2.01 20.12 -16.48
C GLY A 489 -0.62 19.60 -16.10
N ILE A 490 0.37 19.95 -16.93
CA ILE A 490 1.78 19.66 -16.71
C ILE A 490 2.57 20.97 -16.71
N TYR A 491 3.37 21.20 -15.66
CA TYR A 491 4.32 22.30 -15.57
C TYR A 491 5.74 21.74 -15.52
N THR A 492 6.60 22.13 -16.46
CA THR A 492 7.98 21.63 -16.57
C THR A 492 9.01 22.73 -16.81
N ARG A 493 10.23 22.56 -16.29
CA ARG A 493 11.33 23.54 -16.36
C ARG A 493 12.70 22.91 -16.08
N SER A 494 13.76 23.69 -16.28
CA SER A 494 15.12 23.38 -15.80
C SER A 494 15.67 22.03 -16.29
N SER A 495 15.76 21.87 -17.62
CA SER A 495 16.37 20.72 -18.32
C SER A 495 15.71 19.37 -18.08
N ASP A 496 14.44 19.39 -17.65
CA ASP A 496 13.57 18.22 -17.61
C ASP A 496 13.31 17.68 -19.02
N VAL A 497 13.11 16.37 -19.12
CA VAL A 497 12.64 15.66 -20.31
C VAL A 497 11.30 15.02 -19.96
N ILE A 498 10.23 15.46 -20.64
CA ILE A 498 8.88 14.92 -20.50
C ILE A 498 8.51 14.20 -21.79
N GLU A 499 8.22 12.91 -21.70
CA GLU A 499 7.78 12.09 -22.82
C GLU A 499 6.30 11.74 -22.65
N LEU A 500 5.46 12.26 -23.55
CA LEU A 500 4.02 12.04 -23.56
C LEU A 500 3.67 11.10 -24.71
N GLY A 501 3.26 9.89 -24.36
CA GLY A 501 3.13 8.78 -25.30
C GLY A 501 4.48 8.10 -25.53
N ASN A 502 4.54 7.09 -26.40
CA ASN A 502 5.83 6.46 -26.70
C ASN A 502 6.60 7.29 -27.73
N THR A 503 7.70 7.90 -27.31
CA THR A 503 8.51 8.78 -28.18
C THR A 503 9.84 8.14 -28.61
N SER A 504 10.09 6.89 -28.22
CA SER A 504 11.39 6.20 -28.35
C SER A 504 11.32 4.85 -29.09
N GLY A 505 10.16 4.39 -29.57
CA GLY A 505 10.06 3.09 -30.25
C GLY A 505 8.89 2.96 -31.23
N SER A 506 9.10 2.18 -32.28
CA SER A 506 8.22 2.02 -33.45
C SER A 506 7.22 0.86 -33.38
N SER A 507 6.94 0.35 -32.18
CA SER A 507 6.01 -0.77 -31.97
C SER A 507 5.01 -0.51 -30.85
N TRP A 508 4.94 0.72 -30.35
CA TRP A 508 4.12 1.08 -29.20
C TRP A 508 3.35 2.35 -29.54
N GLU A 509 2.06 2.19 -29.81
CA GLU A 509 1.13 3.31 -29.88
C GLU A 509 0.74 3.65 -28.43
N GLY A 510 1.13 4.82 -27.93
CA GLY A 510 0.84 5.25 -26.57
C GLY A 510 0.18 6.61 -26.58
N TYR A 511 -0.88 6.75 -25.79
CA TYR A 511 -1.73 7.93 -25.77
C TYR A 511 -1.91 8.46 -24.35
N ASN A 512 -2.28 9.73 -24.23
CA ASN A 512 -2.73 10.35 -22.98
C ASN A 512 -3.82 11.38 -23.28
N THR A 513 -4.70 11.59 -22.32
CA THR A 513 -5.64 12.72 -22.32
C THR A 513 -5.16 13.77 -21.34
N ILE A 514 -4.97 15.00 -21.81
CA ILE A 514 -4.62 16.17 -20.99
C ILE A 514 -5.62 17.26 -21.34
N ARG A 515 -6.55 17.58 -20.44
CA ARG A 515 -7.65 18.48 -20.78
C ARG A 515 -8.22 19.26 -19.61
N TYR A 516 -8.92 20.34 -19.92
CA TYR A 516 -9.71 21.09 -18.94
C TYR A 516 -8.90 21.56 -17.73
N ASN A 517 -7.59 21.77 -17.90
CA ASN A 517 -6.74 22.29 -16.85
C ASN A 517 -6.76 23.82 -16.88
N TYR A 518 -6.69 24.46 -15.71
CA TYR A 518 -7.15 25.84 -15.58
C TYR A 518 -6.48 26.89 -16.49
N SER A 519 -5.16 26.83 -16.71
CA SER A 519 -4.45 27.82 -17.55
C SER A 519 -3.85 27.25 -18.82
N THR A 520 -3.20 26.10 -18.74
CA THR A 520 -2.54 25.48 -19.89
C THR A 520 -2.46 23.99 -19.66
N GLU A 521 -2.68 23.19 -20.71
CA GLU A 521 -2.56 21.74 -20.62
C GLU A 521 -1.10 21.33 -20.42
N ILE A 522 -0.19 21.85 -21.24
CA ILE A 522 1.26 21.66 -21.11
C ILE A 522 1.99 23.01 -21.08
N TYR A 523 2.58 23.34 -19.93
CA TYR A 523 3.32 24.57 -19.70
C TYR A 523 4.83 24.28 -19.55
N ALA A 524 5.56 24.40 -20.66
CA ALA A 524 7.02 24.36 -20.69
C ALA A 524 7.58 25.75 -20.38
N TYR A 525 7.98 25.97 -19.13
CA TYR A 525 8.51 27.26 -18.69
C TYR A 525 10.00 27.42 -19.04
N TYR A 526 10.76 28.28 -18.36
CA TYR A 526 12.16 28.51 -18.72
C TYR A 526 13.11 27.37 -18.31
N GLY A 527 14.33 27.41 -18.87
CA GLY A 527 15.42 26.51 -18.48
C GLY A 527 15.61 25.32 -19.40
N ASN A 528 15.19 25.43 -20.66
CA ASN A 528 15.34 24.42 -21.69
C ASN A 528 14.73 23.04 -21.34
N PRO A 529 13.50 22.96 -20.79
CA PRO A 529 12.80 21.68 -20.73
C PRO A 529 12.57 21.16 -22.16
N ILE A 530 12.52 19.83 -22.29
CA ILE A 530 12.26 19.13 -23.55
C ILE A 530 10.96 18.37 -23.36
N VAL A 531 9.96 18.69 -24.18
CA VAL A 531 8.68 17.99 -24.19
C VAL A 531 8.50 17.31 -25.53
N LYS A 532 8.28 15.99 -25.50
CA LYS A 532 8.01 15.18 -26.68
C LYS A 532 6.57 14.70 -26.62
N ILE A 533 5.80 14.95 -27.67
CA ILE A 533 4.37 14.64 -27.72
C ILE A 533 4.10 13.76 -28.92
N PHE A 534 3.59 12.56 -28.66
CA PHE A 534 3.21 11.61 -29.70
C PHE A 534 1.87 10.96 -29.37
N TYR A 535 0.90 11.08 -30.28
CA TYR A 535 -0.38 10.37 -30.20
C TYR A 535 -1.23 10.69 -28.96
N ASN A 536 -1.29 11.96 -28.57
CA ASN A 536 -2.03 12.45 -27.40
C ASN A 536 -3.29 13.25 -27.78
N SER A 537 -4.10 13.59 -26.78
CA SER A 537 -5.34 14.34 -26.90
C SER A 537 -5.22 15.44 -25.85
N ILE A 538 -4.99 16.66 -26.34
CA ILE A 538 -4.56 17.79 -25.55
C ILE A 538 -5.48 18.95 -25.90
N HIS A 539 -6.50 19.20 -25.08
CA HIS A 539 -7.49 20.23 -25.38
C HIS A 539 -8.14 20.87 -24.15
N ASP A 540 -8.41 22.16 -24.20
CA ASP A 540 -9.35 22.84 -23.32
C ASP A 540 -10.13 23.93 -24.09
N ASN A 541 -11.26 24.33 -23.52
CA ASN A 541 -12.06 25.46 -24.00
C ASN A 541 -11.47 26.81 -23.56
N SER A 542 -10.35 26.84 -22.84
CA SER A 542 -9.70 28.04 -22.34
C SER A 542 -8.18 27.90 -22.27
N GLY A 543 -7.46 29.03 -22.18
CA GLY A 543 -6.00 28.97 -22.05
C GLY A 543 -5.27 28.52 -23.32
N TYR A 544 -4.10 27.91 -23.13
CA TYR A 544 -3.27 27.34 -24.20
C TYR A 544 -3.25 25.80 -24.09
N GLU A 545 -3.25 25.08 -25.21
CA GLU A 545 -2.94 23.65 -25.18
C GLU A 545 -1.47 23.41 -24.88
N ILE A 546 -0.61 24.18 -25.53
CA ILE A 546 0.82 24.10 -25.32
C ILE A 546 1.37 25.51 -25.23
N TYR A 547 1.99 25.81 -24.09
CA TYR A 547 2.78 27.00 -23.90
C TYR A 547 4.25 26.62 -23.83
N ASN A 548 5.04 27.04 -24.82
CA ASN A 548 6.48 26.91 -24.82
C ASN A 548 7.13 28.28 -24.58
N TYR A 549 7.82 28.44 -23.45
CA TYR A 549 8.50 29.69 -23.12
C TYR A 549 9.60 30.01 -24.16
N SER A 550 9.73 31.30 -24.51
CA SER A 550 10.69 31.74 -25.52
C SER A 550 12.13 31.36 -25.16
N GLY A 551 12.85 30.77 -26.11
CA GLY A 551 14.24 30.32 -25.93
C GLY A 551 14.39 28.84 -25.56
N ASN A 552 13.28 28.15 -25.25
CA ASN A 552 13.29 26.69 -25.13
C ASN A 552 13.44 25.99 -26.49
N PRO A 553 13.85 24.71 -26.49
CA PRO A 553 13.74 23.86 -27.67
C PRO A 553 12.31 23.78 -28.21
N SER A 554 12.18 23.62 -29.52
CA SER A 554 10.89 23.38 -30.19
C SER A 554 10.18 22.18 -29.59
N ILE A 555 8.88 22.32 -29.32
CA ILE A 555 8.00 21.21 -28.97
C ILE A 555 7.38 20.69 -30.27
N ASN A 556 7.67 19.45 -30.62
CA ASN A 556 7.03 18.78 -31.75
C ASN A 556 5.90 17.90 -31.21
N ALA A 557 4.68 18.16 -31.67
CA ALA A 557 3.52 17.36 -31.34
C ALA A 557 3.03 16.63 -32.59
N LEU A 558 3.21 15.30 -32.58
CA LEU A 558 2.93 14.42 -33.71
C LEU A 558 1.65 13.64 -33.45
N PHE A 559 0.82 13.46 -34.49
CA PHE A 559 -0.34 12.56 -34.47
C PHE A 559 -1.29 12.78 -33.30
N SER A 560 -1.45 14.03 -32.85
CA SER A 560 -2.22 14.35 -31.64
C SER A 560 -3.51 15.10 -31.99
N TRP A 561 -4.54 14.90 -31.17
CA TRP A 561 -5.81 15.61 -31.22
C TRP A 561 -5.76 16.86 -30.33
N PHE A 562 -6.30 17.98 -30.83
CA PHE A 562 -6.29 19.26 -30.13
C PHE A 562 -7.68 19.86 -29.96
N GLY A 563 -8.70 19.01 -29.80
CA GLY A 563 -10.09 19.42 -29.60
C GLY A 563 -10.84 19.77 -30.89
N GLU A 564 -10.13 20.12 -31.96
CA GLU A 564 -10.72 20.46 -33.27
C GLU A 564 -9.81 20.15 -34.47
N SER A 565 -10.41 20.10 -35.67
CA SER A 565 -9.70 19.89 -36.94
C SER A 565 -10.12 20.94 -37.99
N PRO A 566 -9.17 21.73 -38.55
CA PRO A 566 -7.76 21.80 -38.17
C PRO A 566 -7.56 22.45 -36.78
N PRO A 567 -6.45 22.19 -36.07
CA PRO A 567 -6.16 22.83 -34.79
C PRO A 567 -6.13 24.36 -34.89
N ASN A 568 -6.74 25.07 -33.93
CA ASN A 568 -6.64 26.51 -33.86
C ASN A 568 -5.29 26.95 -33.30
N MET A 569 -4.44 27.45 -34.20
CA MET A 569 -3.08 27.86 -33.87
C MET A 569 -2.98 28.97 -32.80
N SER A 570 -4.07 29.65 -32.45
CA SER A 570 -4.07 30.61 -31.33
C SER A 570 -4.02 29.96 -29.94
N GLN A 571 -4.32 28.66 -29.84
CA GLN A 571 -4.20 27.89 -28.59
C GLN A 571 -2.77 27.41 -28.32
N PHE A 572 -1.80 27.79 -29.16
CA PHE A 572 -0.38 27.43 -28.99
C PHE A 572 0.45 28.70 -28.83
N SER A 573 1.46 28.65 -27.95
CA SER A 573 2.36 29.78 -27.70
C SER A 573 3.82 29.34 -27.75
N GLY A 574 4.65 30.15 -28.40
CA GLY A 574 6.08 29.87 -28.57
C GLY A 574 6.38 28.93 -29.75
N ASP A 575 7.56 28.30 -29.70
CA ASP A 575 8.02 27.39 -30.75
C ASP A 575 7.38 26.00 -30.57
N VAL A 576 6.21 25.81 -31.18
CA VAL A 576 5.41 24.60 -31.14
C VAL A 576 5.05 24.19 -32.56
N ASN A 577 5.49 23.00 -32.97
CA ASN A 577 5.23 22.43 -34.29
C ASN A 577 4.19 21.33 -34.19
N ILE A 578 3.05 21.54 -34.85
CA ILE A 578 1.97 20.55 -34.96
C ILE A 578 2.14 19.80 -36.27
N ILE A 579 2.38 18.50 -36.17
CA ILE A 579 2.73 17.62 -37.30
C ILE A 579 1.69 16.51 -37.40
N ASP A 580 1.03 16.42 -38.55
CA ASP A 580 0.01 15.41 -38.84
C ASP A 580 -1.05 15.26 -37.71
N PRO A 581 -1.77 16.35 -37.31
CA PRO A 581 -2.75 16.27 -36.23
C PRO A 581 -3.88 15.30 -36.56
N LEU A 582 -4.48 14.69 -35.54
CA LEU A 582 -5.66 13.85 -35.73
C LEU A 582 -6.83 14.66 -36.25
N GLU A 583 -7.64 14.06 -37.14
CA GLU A 583 -8.78 14.75 -37.75
C GLU A 583 -10.08 14.63 -36.93
N MET A 584 -10.09 13.75 -35.93
CA MET A 584 -11.25 13.49 -35.06
C MET A 584 -10.79 13.14 -33.65
N GLU A 585 -11.70 13.36 -32.69
CA GLU A 585 -11.50 12.96 -31.29
C GLU A 585 -11.18 11.46 -31.21
N PRO A 586 -10.07 11.08 -30.56
CA PRO A 586 -9.67 9.69 -30.47
C PRO A 586 -10.59 8.93 -29.52
N SER A 587 -10.84 7.65 -29.82
CA SER A 587 -11.75 6.80 -29.04
C SER A 587 -11.30 6.51 -27.60
N TRP A 588 -10.03 6.74 -27.30
CA TRP A 588 -9.43 6.52 -25.99
C TRP A 588 -9.51 7.77 -25.08
N GLU A 589 -10.06 8.87 -25.58
CA GLU A 589 -10.21 10.11 -24.82
C GLU A 589 -10.85 9.89 -23.43
N GLY A 590 -10.15 10.34 -22.38
CA GLY A 590 -10.57 10.19 -20.99
C GLY A 590 -10.41 8.78 -20.40
N GLN A 591 -9.75 7.86 -21.09
CA GLN A 591 -9.52 6.49 -20.65
C GLN A 591 -8.07 6.30 -20.19
N THR A 592 -7.87 5.45 -19.19
CA THR A 592 -6.55 5.05 -18.72
C THR A 592 -6.14 3.67 -19.26
N GLN A 593 -4.84 3.44 -19.45
CA GLN A 593 -4.26 2.16 -19.89
C GLN A 593 -2.84 1.96 -19.32
N THR A 594 -2.51 0.72 -18.97
CA THR A 594 -1.18 0.29 -18.48
C THR A 594 -0.43 -0.58 -19.48
N GLY A 595 0.84 -0.89 -19.16
CA GLY A 595 1.65 -1.88 -19.87
C GLY A 595 2.44 -1.32 -21.06
N GLY A 596 2.34 -0.02 -21.32
CA GLY A 596 3.02 0.63 -22.45
C GLY A 596 4.45 1.11 -22.20
N LEU A 597 4.90 1.16 -20.95
CA LEU A 597 6.25 1.63 -20.56
C LEU A 597 7.21 0.47 -20.25
N SER A 598 6.87 -0.79 -20.54
CA SER A 598 7.81 -1.90 -20.34
C SER A 598 9.10 -1.67 -21.13
N LYS A 599 10.27 -1.75 -20.47
CA LYS A 599 11.60 -1.53 -21.06
C LYS A 599 11.69 -2.16 -22.46
N PRO A 600 11.77 -1.37 -23.55
CA PRO A 600 11.69 -1.93 -24.88
C PRO A 600 12.92 -2.80 -25.20
N ALA A 601 12.65 -3.99 -25.73
CA ALA A 601 13.63 -4.69 -26.55
C ALA A 601 13.92 -3.85 -27.81
N SER A 602 15.19 -3.83 -28.20
CA SER A 602 15.75 -3.11 -29.33
C SER A 602 15.01 -3.29 -30.67
N PHE A 603 15.07 -2.23 -31.51
CA PHE A 603 14.74 -2.13 -32.96
C PHE A 603 13.26 -1.88 -33.32
N ALA A 604 12.85 -1.14 -34.36
CA ALA A 604 13.46 -0.14 -35.24
C ALA A 604 12.35 0.56 -36.07
N ARG A 605 12.26 1.90 -36.04
CA ARG A 605 11.75 2.72 -37.17
C ARG A 605 12.19 4.18 -37.03
N SER A 606 13.43 4.39 -37.42
CA SER A 606 13.94 5.61 -38.05
C SER A 606 14.75 5.12 -39.25
N SER A 607 14.79 5.85 -40.36
CA SER A 607 15.65 5.49 -41.51
C SER A 607 17.15 5.53 -41.16
N MET A 608 17.49 5.99 -39.95
CA MET A 608 18.82 6.07 -39.35
C MET A 608 18.78 5.40 -37.97
N ASN A 609 19.73 4.52 -37.65
CA ASN A 609 19.75 3.90 -36.32
C ASN A 609 20.10 4.95 -35.23
N PRO A 610 19.77 4.74 -33.94
CA PRO A 610 20.00 5.74 -32.89
C PRO A 610 21.47 6.20 -32.76
N GLU A 611 22.44 5.30 -32.96
CA GLU A 611 23.87 5.61 -32.90
C GLU A 611 24.32 6.51 -34.06
N GLU A 612 23.85 6.23 -35.28
CA GLU A 612 24.05 7.09 -36.45
C GLU A 612 23.43 8.46 -36.24
N HIS A 613 22.26 8.54 -35.60
CA HIS A 613 21.62 9.82 -35.29
C HIS A 613 22.42 10.62 -34.26
N ILE A 614 22.92 9.97 -33.20
CA ILE A 614 23.82 10.59 -32.21
C ILE A 614 25.06 11.17 -32.91
N GLN A 615 25.69 10.39 -33.78
CA GLN A 615 26.88 10.82 -34.51
C GLN A 615 26.57 11.98 -35.47
N TYR A 616 25.47 11.89 -36.22
CA TYR A 616 25.01 12.97 -37.10
C TYR A 616 24.77 14.27 -36.33
N LEU A 617 24.13 14.22 -35.16
CA LEU A 617 23.88 15.39 -34.33
C LEU A 617 25.20 16.02 -33.85
N LYS A 618 26.16 15.20 -33.39
CA LYS A 618 27.50 15.69 -33.01
C LYS A 618 28.21 16.39 -34.17
N GLU A 619 28.19 15.79 -35.36
CA GLU A 619 28.80 16.38 -36.57
C GLU A 619 28.11 17.68 -36.97
N LEU A 620 26.78 17.71 -36.93
CA LEU A 620 25.98 18.89 -37.22
C LEU A 620 26.33 20.05 -36.27
N ILE A 621 26.41 19.76 -34.97
CA ILE A 621 26.81 20.74 -33.95
C ILE A 621 28.21 21.29 -34.24
N LEU A 622 29.18 20.42 -34.54
CA LEU A 622 30.57 20.82 -34.77
C LEU A 622 30.77 21.59 -36.09
N SER A 623 29.87 21.40 -37.08
CA SER A 623 29.97 22.06 -38.39
C SER A 623 29.70 23.57 -38.34
N ASP A 624 28.75 24.01 -37.50
CA ASP A 624 28.47 25.43 -37.24
C ASP A 624 27.94 25.64 -35.80
N PRO A 625 28.82 25.63 -34.80
CA PRO A 625 28.45 25.61 -33.37
C PRO A 625 27.68 26.85 -32.89
N LEU A 626 27.74 27.96 -33.62
CA LEU A 626 27.07 29.21 -33.26
C LEU A 626 25.68 29.33 -33.89
N SER A 627 25.29 28.37 -34.73
CA SER A 627 23.98 28.37 -35.37
C SER A 627 22.86 27.98 -34.41
N PHE A 628 21.66 28.48 -34.68
CA PHE A 628 20.44 28.01 -34.01
C PHE A 628 20.21 26.50 -34.24
N GLN A 629 20.67 25.98 -35.37
CA GLN A 629 20.58 24.57 -35.71
C GLN A 629 21.47 23.70 -34.81
N ALA A 630 22.69 24.15 -34.49
CA ALA A 630 23.57 23.46 -33.53
C ALA A 630 23.00 23.48 -32.12
N ASP A 631 22.44 24.61 -31.68
CA ASP A 631 21.78 24.72 -30.37
C ASP A 631 20.58 23.75 -30.27
N SER A 632 19.75 23.68 -31.31
CA SER A 632 18.63 22.73 -31.41
C SER A 632 19.10 21.27 -31.42
N ALA A 633 20.14 20.97 -32.19
CA ALA A 633 20.72 19.64 -32.28
C ALA A 633 21.30 19.18 -30.93
N LEU A 634 21.89 20.08 -30.14
CA LEU A 634 22.38 19.78 -28.80
C LEU A 634 21.24 19.37 -27.85
N SER A 635 20.07 19.99 -27.95
CA SER A 635 18.91 19.59 -27.13
C SER A 635 18.35 18.24 -27.55
N VAL A 636 18.27 17.94 -28.85
CA VAL A 636 17.88 16.60 -29.33
C VAL A 636 18.87 15.55 -28.84
N LEU A 637 20.18 15.82 -28.96
CA LEU A 637 21.24 14.93 -28.49
C LEU A 637 21.15 14.69 -26.98
N TYR A 638 21.01 15.76 -26.18
CA TYR A 638 20.81 15.65 -24.73
C TYR A 638 19.59 14.79 -24.41
N SER A 639 18.47 15.00 -25.10
CA SER A 639 17.26 14.23 -24.83
C SER A 639 17.42 12.73 -25.10
N ILE A 640 18.05 12.35 -26.22
CA ILE A 640 18.34 10.94 -26.55
C ILE A 640 19.19 10.31 -25.45
N LEU A 641 20.28 10.98 -25.08
CA LEU A 641 21.24 10.45 -24.11
C LEU A 641 20.72 10.49 -22.67
N ARG A 642 19.84 11.44 -22.35
CA ARG A 642 19.18 11.54 -21.04
C ARG A 642 18.19 10.40 -20.83
N SER A 643 17.48 9.98 -21.88
CA SER A 643 16.57 8.82 -21.83
C SER A 643 17.35 7.48 -21.76
N ASP A 644 18.55 7.40 -22.33
CA ASP A 644 19.44 6.23 -22.21
C ASP A 644 20.35 6.27 -20.96
N TYR A 645 20.22 7.28 -20.09
CA TYR A 645 21.19 7.49 -19.02
C TYR A 645 21.34 6.27 -18.09
N ILE A 646 20.25 5.59 -17.74
CA ILE A 646 20.30 4.43 -16.82
C ILE A 646 20.91 3.20 -17.50
N THR A 647 20.46 2.88 -18.72
CA THR A 647 20.88 1.69 -19.45
C THR A 647 22.27 1.84 -20.07
N ASN A 648 22.66 3.07 -20.40
CA ASN A 648 23.87 3.41 -21.13
C ASN A 648 24.10 2.49 -22.35
N ALA A 649 23.02 2.16 -23.06
CA ALA A 649 23.05 1.23 -24.18
C ALA A 649 23.92 1.78 -25.32
N PHE A 650 23.98 3.10 -25.48
CA PHE A 650 24.83 3.76 -26.49
C PHE A 650 26.28 3.97 -26.03
N GLY A 651 26.61 3.72 -24.75
CA GLY A 651 27.96 3.92 -24.21
C GLY A 651 28.42 5.38 -24.16
N GLU A 652 27.47 6.33 -24.16
CA GLU A 652 27.74 7.76 -24.37
C GLU A 652 27.88 8.57 -23.06
N GLN A 653 27.70 7.96 -21.89
CA GLN A 653 27.75 8.67 -20.60
C GLN A 653 29.00 9.55 -20.41
N GLU A 654 30.21 9.04 -20.67
CA GLU A 654 31.46 9.79 -20.47
C GLU A 654 31.81 10.69 -21.68
N SER A 655 31.65 10.16 -22.90
CA SER A 655 31.95 10.88 -24.14
C SER A 655 31.05 12.10 -24.32
N PHE A 656 29.79 12.04 -23.90
CA PHE A 656 28.90 13.18 -23.96
C PHE A 656 29.31 14.29 -23.00
N PHE A 657 29.70 13.96 -21.76
CA PHE A 657 30.22 14.98 -20.83
C PHE A 657 31.48 15.66 -21.38
N THR A 658 32.36 14.87 -22.02
CA THR A 658 33.56 15.40 -22.68
C THR A 658 33.20 16.31 -23.85
N PHE A 659 32.24 15.92 -24.66
CA PHE A 659 31.70 16.74 -25.76
C PHE A 659 31.12 18.07 -25.27
N LEU A 660 30.29 18.04 -24.22
CA LEU A 660 29.75 19.25 -23.59
C LEU A 660 30.86 20.14 -23.02
N SER A 661 31.90 19.55 -22.43
CA SER A 661 33.03 20.28 -21.88
C SER A 661 33.78 21.07 -22.96
N HIS A 662 33.98 20.48 -24.14
CA HIS A 662 34.56 21.18 -25.30
C HIS A 662 33.66 22.31 -25.80
N LEU A 663 32.35 22.07 -25.93
CA LEU A 663 31.42 23.14 -26.32
C LEU A 663 31.43 24.31 -25.33
N HIS A 664 31.54 24.03 -24.04
CA HIS A 664 31.63 25.06 -23.02
C HIS A 664 32.97 25.81 -23.07
N SER A 665 34.11 25.11 -23.16
CA SER A 665 35.43 25.75 -23.15
C SER A 665 35.73 26.57 -24.40
N ASP A 666 35.30 26.08 -25.56
CA ASP A 666 35.73 26.61 -26.85
C ASP A 666 34.81 27.75 -27.33
N TYR A 667 33.58 27.81 -26.82
CA TYR A 667 32.55 28.78 -27.23
C TYR A 667 31.96 29.56 -26.05
N LEU A 668 32.79 29.96 -25.07
CA LEU A 668 32.35 30.70 -23.87
C LEU A 668 31.45 31.91 -24.21
N TYR A 669 30.44 32.15 -23.35
CA TYR A 669 29.47 33.25 -23.46
C TYR A 669 28.54 33.19 -24.68
N THR A 670 28.39 32.02 -25.29
CA THR A 670 27.42 31.77 -26.37
C THR A 670 26.24 30.92 -25.87
N PRO A 671 25.08 30.92 -26.55
CA PRO A 671 23.95 30.06 -26.18
C PRO A 671 24.32 28.58 -26.05
N ILE A 672 25.12 28.05 -26.99
CA ILE A 672 25.53 26.64 -26.96
C ILE A 672 26.41 26.32 -25.74
N SER A 673 27.31 27.23 -25.34
CA SER A 673 28.11 27.09 -24.11
C SER A 673 27.24 27.16 -22.85
N ASN A 674 26.28 28.10 -22.80
CA ASN A 674 25.37 28.25 -21.67
C ASN A 674 24.48 27.00 -21.49
N ARG A 675 24.03 26.40 -22.60
CA ARG A 675 23.29 25.14 -22.58
C ARG A 675 24.19 23.97 -22.17
N ALA A 676 25.40 23.91 -22.72
CA ALA A 676 26.35 22.85 -22.40
C ALA A 676 26.66 22.77 -20.90
N ILE A 677 26.94 23.90 -20.23
CA ILE A 677 27.22 23.90 -18.79
C ILE A 677 25.98 23.52 -17.95
N GLN A 678 24.77 23.90 -18.36
CA GLN A 678 23.54 23.47 -17.69
C GLN A 678 23.37 21.95 -17.77
N TYR A 679 23.58 21.35 -18.94
CA TYR A 679 23.55 19.89 -19.11
C TYR A 679 24.67 19.19 -18.35
N MET A 680 25.89 19.75 -18.31
CA MET A 680 27.00 19.22 -17.49
C MET A 680 26.64 19.17 -16.00
N ILE A 681 25.95 20.19 -15.47
CA ILE A 681 25.50 20.21 -14.07
C ILE A 681 24.53 19.05 -13.81
N ILE A 682 23.50 18.91 -14.64
CA ILE A 682 22.53 17.80 -14.51
C ILE A 682 23.23 16.44 -14.64
N TRP A 683 24.13 16.28 -15.62
CA TRP A 683 24.88 15.04 -15.83
C TRP A 683 25.63 14.60 -14.56
N LYS A 684 26.23 15.56 -13.84
CA LYS A 684 26.94 15.30 -12.59
C LYS A 684 26.00 15.11 -11.40
N MET A 685 24.83 15.72 -11.39
CA MET A 685 23.77 15.42 -10.42
C MET A 685 23.28 13.98 -10.56
N LEU A 686 23.05 13.50 -11.78
CA LEU A 686 22.63 12.13 -12.08
C LEU A 686 23.73 11.11 -11.72
N ALA A 687 25.00 11.43 -11.96
CA ALA A 687 26.14 10.60 -11.58
C ALA A 687 26.41 10.60 -10.06
N ASN A 688 25.59 11.33 -9.29
CA ASN A 688 25.79 11.59 -7.87
C ASN A 688 27.14 12.26 -7.53
N GLU A 689 27.78 12.90 -8.51
CA GLU A 689 29.00 13.69 -8.35
C GLU A 689 28.68 15.12 -7.85
N ASN A 690 27.98 15.22 -6.72
CA ASN A 690 27.37 16.47 -6.24
C ASN A 690 28.39 17.61 -6.06
N GLU A 691 29.60 17.33 -5.57
CA GLU A 691 30.66 18.35 -5.44
C GLU A 691 31.11 18.89 -6.80
N ARG A 692 31.20 18.03 -7.82
CA ARG A 692 31.54 18.46 -9.18
C ARG A 692 30.41 19.29 -9.78
N ALA A 693 29.16 18.89 -9.55
CA ALA A 693 27.99 19.67 -9.94
C ALA A 693 27.98 21.06 -9.27
N ILE A 694 28.30 21.16 -7.97
CA ILE A 694 28.42 22.45 -7.24
C ILE A 694 29.50 23.35 -7.86
N GLN A 695 30.65 22.79 -8.23
CA GLN A 695 31.72 23.55 -8.91
C GLN A 695 31.26 24.10 -10.26
N LEU A 696 30.58 23.26 -11.06
CA LEU A 696 30.02 23.67 -12.35
C LEU A 696 28.92 24.73 -12.17
N SER A 697 28.04 24.57 -11.19
CA SER A 697 27.02 25.58 -10.86
C SER A 697 27.67 26.91 -10.48
N SER A 698 28.71 26.90 -9.64
CA SER A 698 29.44 28.11 -9.26
C SER A 698 30.09 28.80 -10.47
N LEU A 699 30.65 28.03 -11.39
CA LEU A 699 31.21 28.55 -12.65
C LEU A 699 30.13 29.19 -13.53
N ALA A 700 29.00 28.50 -13.70
CA ALA A 700 27.84 28.99 -14.45
C ALA A 700 27.29 30.30 -13.87
N LEU A 701 27.18 30.39 -12.54
CA LEU A 701 26.71 31.59 -11.84
C LEU A 701 27.66 32.79 -11.94
N ASN A 702 28.87 32.65 -12.49
CA ASN A 702 29.72 33.82 -12.74
C ASN A 702 29.37 34.54 -14.06
N HIS A 703 28.65 33.90 -14.98
CA HIS A 703 28.40 34.45 -16.32
C HIS A 703 26.95 34.32 -16.82
N LEU A 704 26.17 33.37 -16.30
CA LEU A 704 24.74 33.28 -16.62
C LEU A 704 23.94 34.42 -15.95
N SER A 705 22.91 34.87 -16.66
CA SER A 705 21.98 35.91 -16.21
C SER A 705 20.52 35.49 -16.46
N GLY A 706 19.57 36.26 -15.93
CA GLY A 706 18.15 36.03 -16.15
C GLY A 706 17.68 34.62 -15.74
N THR A 707 16.84 34.02 -16.56
CA THR A 707 16.20 32.72 -16.30
C THR A 707 17.18 31.54 -16.26
N GLU A 708 18.22 31.55 -17.09
CA GLU A 708 19.27 30.50 -17.08
C GLU A 708 20.01 30.49 -15.73
N ARG A 709 20.32 31.68 -15.20
CA ARG A 709 20.91 31.82 -13.87
C ARG A 709 19.98 31.27 -12.79
N MET A 710 18.68 31.59 -12.86
CA MET A 710 17.68 31.12 -11.91
C MET A 710 17.60 29.58 -11.87
N CYS A 711 17.66 28.91 -13.03
CA CYS A 711 17.72 27.45 -13.10
C CYS A 711 18.93 26.87 -12.36
N VAL A 712 20.12 27.40 -12.61
CA VAL A 712 21.34 26.95 -11.94
C VAL A 712 21.28 27.21 -10.43
N MET A 713 20.72 28.34 -10.00
CA MET A 713 20.50 28.63 -8.58
C MET A 713 19.57 27.59 -7.94
N GLY A 714 18.46 27.25 -8.59
CA GLY A 714 17.53 26.22 -8.12
C GLY A 714 18.21 24.86 -7.95
N ASN A 715 18.95 24.39 -8.96
CA ASN A 715 19.70 23.13 -8.88
C ASN A 715 20.74 23.15 -7.75
N MET A 716 21.41 24.28 -7.56
CA MET A 716 22.44 24.45 -6.53
C MET A 716 21.87 24.49 -5.11
N VAL A 717 20.63 24.97 -4.92
CA VAL A 717 19.91 24.83 -3.64
C VAL A 717 19.72 23.36 -3.30
N TYR A 718 19.27 22.54 -4.25
CA TYR A 718 19.11 21.10 -4.04
C TYR A 718 20.45 20.41 -3.77
N LEU A 719 21.49 20.72 -4.53
CA LEU A 719 22.84 20.19 -4.31
C LEU A 719 23.39 20.50 -2.91
N TYR A 720 23.19 21.74 -2.44
CA TYR A 720 23.56 22.10 -1.07
C TYR A 720 22.74 21.34 -0.04
N ALA A 721 21.43 21.16 -0.26
CA ALA A 721 20.61 20.34 0.62
C ALA A 721 21.09 18.88 0.68
N TYR A 722 21.36 18.26 -0.47
CA TYR A 722 21.83 16.87 -0.58
C TYR A 722 23.21 16.64 0.03
N THR A 723 24.06 17.67 0.08
CA THR A 723 25.40 17.60 0.70
C THR A 723 25.43 18.09 2.15
N GLY A 724 24.26 18.33 2.76
CA GLY A 724 24.14 18.79 4.15
C GLY A 724 24.54 20.25 4.38
N GLN A 725 24.73 21.04 3.32
CA GLN A 725 25.11 22.45 3.37
C GLN A 725 23.87 23.37 3.49
N ILE A 726 23.01 23.12 4.48
CA ILE A 726 21.68 23.74 4.61
C ILE A 726 21.73 25.27 4.69
N GLU A 727 22.72 25.85 5.39
CA GLU A 727 22.86 27.31 5.47
C GLU A 727 23.10 27.95 4.10
N LYS A 728 23.93 27.32 3.25
CA LYS A 728 24.18 27.79 1.89
C LYS A 728 22.95 27.62 1.00
N ALA A 729 22.20 26.53 1.18
CA ALA A 729 20.93 26.32 0.49
C ALA A 729 19.94 27.46 0.80
N ASN A 730 19.77 27.80 2.08
CA ASN A 730 18.88 28.88 2.52
C ASN A 730 19.32 30.25 1.99
N GLN A 731 20.61 30.58 2.11
CA GLN A 731 21.14 31.85 1.59
C GLN A 731 20.94 31.99 0.07
N LEU A 732 21.11 30.91 -0.68
CA LEU A 732 20.91 30.92 -2.12
C LEU A 732 19.43 31.03 -2.48
N LEU A 733 18.56 30.37 -1.72
CA LEU A 733 17.10 30.44 -1.87
C LEU A 733 16.57 31.86 -1.62
N ASP A 734 17.07 32.56 -0.61
CA ASP A 734 16.69 33.96 -0.34
C ASP A 734 17.07 34.91 -1.49
N ASN A 735 18.18 34.64 -2.17
CA ASN A 735 18.62 35.38 -3.35
C ASN A 735 17.87 34.97 -4.62
N TYR A 736 17.28 33.77 -4.64
CA TYR A 736 16.46 33.27 -5.75
C TYR A 736 15.03 33.84 -5.72
N ILE A 737 14.51 34.13 -4.52
CA ILE A 737 13.15 34.66 -4.30
C ILE A 737 13.07 36.19 -4.52
N LYS A 738 14.19 36.91 -4.36
CA LYS A 738 14.31 38.35 -4.62
C LYS A 738 14.60 38.62 -6.09
#